data_AF-K5XYP6-F1
#
_entry.id   AF-K5XYP6-F1
#
_cell.length_a   1.000
_cell.length_b   1.000
_cell.length_c   1.000
_cell.angle_alpha   90.00
_cell.angle_beta   90.00
_cell.angle_gamma   90.00
#
_symmetry.space_group_name_H-M   'P 1'
#
loop_
_entity.id
_entity.type
_entity.pdbx_description
1 polymer ?
#
loop_
_entity_poly.entity_id
_entity_poly.type
_entity_poly.pdbx_seq_one_letter_code
_entity_poly.pdbx_strand_id
1 'polypeptide(L)'
;MRKAYISIAALLLCGSMLMAQTPEGRTAKTTAADVLAQMPAAKQTAYNKLIGDLSSTGEEGVLMLVNMINAPGKGSNANVDYALSGLTHYVMAKGEENARLVTANAYLKALEMVNERETKAFIIRQLQMLGKDECIETLASYLNDESLSGPAARALAANGSEKAGQALVAALKRRSGSPKTQKDVIRAIADAQVKEAETVLLALQGAADPNMQKEVLYALSCVGGSNSLPVLAKAAENAGYTMEITGANEAYIALLKRLVESDRATAMKAAKKLQKEAAKAGQEQTREAALQILLAAEEPAKVSKMVLASMKDPSKNYRNAALSYASDFADKELYIELMKMVPKAKPELKIDILNWIGREAKKPSKHDIIQNLEIRFDLPAKQILLEQLGDADFGVKQAATWTLVKIGDKSYIPSLAELLKNDDKQVVLLGQDALAAFPGDIDGAVAKAISSAANAGKIAGLELLAMRKATANINTVLDQIQTGSPEVKAAAYVALKDVVGERDITNMCGMLETADALAVPPMQRAVISALSSLPAADRVETVTRRMLQAGNKDYLYYLVLSSTGQPDALATIVKGFRSSTGVKRDAAFEALLNWKGIEVADELYTICKENLSSNYFDPALTTYVKLVSNPAFTGENRLLSLRKAMEIAQTDAQKIAILQQIENTGTFLGMLYAGEFLDQKPVQQAAANAVMNIALGNKEYMGANVRSLLNKVMEVLDNPDAGYQREAIKKHLAEMPQGEGFVSLFNGKDLTGWKGLVQNPIARAKMKPAQLAKEQAKADENMRRDWKVENGLLVFDGSGYDNLCTEKQYGDFEMYVDWMLDPAGPEADAGIYLRGTPQVQIWDTSRVNVGAQVGSGGLYNNQVNESKPSKVADNKLGEWNSFYIKMVGDRVTVVLNGEKVVDDVILENYWDRKLPIFPTEQIELQAHGSKVYYRNIYVKELERKEPFKLSAEEEKEGFKVLFDGTNMHEWTGNTVDYTLEDGCISMIPSKSFGGNLYTKAEYGNFIYRFEFQLTPGANNGVGIRTPMGVDAAYHGMEIQILDCEHPIYKDITPLQHHGSVYGIIPAKADHQGVFKPVGEWNYEEIVADGDNIKVTVNGVVILEGNIREATKNGTADGHEHPGLFNKKGHIGFLGHGSPVKFRNIRIKELK
;
A
#
# COMPACT_ATOMS: atom_id res chain seq x y z
N MET A 1 25.55 -12.55 -64.85
CA MET A 1 25.63 -13.27 -63.55
C MET A 1 26.89 -12.86 -62.77
N ARG A 2 26.85 -11.76 -61.99
CA ARG A 2 27.88 -11.46 -60.95
C ARG A 2 27.50 -10.36 -59.95
N LYS A 3 26.54 -9.48 -60.27
CA LYS A 3 26.02 -8.44 -59.35
C LYS A 3 24.75 -8.81 -58.57
N ALA A 4 24.15 -9.98 -58.81
CA ALA A 4 22.94 -10.44 -58.11
C ALA A 4 23.22 -11.33 -56.87
N TYR A 5 24.43 -11.89 -56.76
CA TYR A 5 24.80 -12.78 -55.64
C TYR A 5 25.30 -12.04 -54.39
N ILE A 6 25.75 -10.78 -54.53
CA ILE A 6 26.29 -9.99 -53.42
C ILE A 6 25.15 -9.46 -52.53
N SER A 7 24.00 -9.09 -53.11
CA SER A 7 22.83 -8.63 -52.35
C SER A 7 22.10 -9.74 -51.58
N ILE A 8 22.23 -11.01 -52.00
CA ILE A 8 21.59 -12.15 -51.31
C ILE A 8 22.46 -12.64 -50.15
N ALA A 9 23.79 -12.61 -50.29
CA ALA A 9 24.71 -12.88 -49.17
C ALA A 9 24.56 -11.83 -48.04
N ALA A 10 24.31 -10.56 -48.38
CA ALA A 10 24.06 -9.49 -47.40
C ALA A 10 22.67 -9.58 -46.71
N LEU A 11 21.70 -10.32 -47.28
CA LEU A 11 20.36 -10.47 -46.70
C LEU A 11 20.16 -11.79 -45.93
N LEU A 12 21.07 -12.76 -46.08
CA LEU A 12 21.10 -13.98 -45.26
C LEU A 12 21.90 -13.84 -43.95
N LEU A 13 22.63 -12.73 -43.77
CA LEU A 13 23.39 -12.43 -42.54
C LEU A 13 22.59 -11.62 -41.49
N CYS A 14 21.36 -11.20 -41.79
CA CYS A 14 20.49 -10.46 -40.87
C CYS A 14 19.37 -11.33 -40.25
N GLY A 15 19.42 -12.65 -40.42
CA GLY A 15 18.39 -13.59 -39.96
C GLY A 15 18.72 -14.40 -38.71
N SER A 16 19.92 -14.27 -38.15
CA SER A 16 20.43 -15.13 -37.06
C SER A 16 20.97 -14.34 -35.85
N MET A 17 20.32 -13.21 -35.52
CA MET A 17 20.55 -12.46 -34.28
C MET A 17 19.24 -12.26 -33.53
N LEU A 18 18.69 -13.35 -33.00
CA LEU A 18 17.62 -13.37 -32.00
C LEU A 18 17.64 -14.70 -31.20
N MET A 19 18.83 -15.03 -30.70
CA MET A 19 19.02 -15.90 -29.54
C MET A 19 19.91 -15.10 -28.60
N ALA A 20 19.33 -14.55 -27.54
CA ALA A 20 20.09 -13.77 -26.57
C ALA A 20 21.07 -14.70 -25.87
N GLN A 21 22.37 -14.36 -25.93
CA GLN A 21 23.35 -15.02 -25.08
C GLN A 21 23.00 -14.69 -23.62
N THR A 22 22.88 -15.72 -22.80
CA THR A 22 22.88 -15.58 -21.33
C THR A 22 24.13 -14.79 -20.91
N PRO A 23 24.17 -14.11 -19.75
CA PRO A 23 25.39 -13.45 -19.28
C PRO A 23 26.25 -14.47 -18.50
N GLU A 24 27.45 -14.74 -19.00
CA GLU A 24 27.40 -15.88 -19.93
C GLU A 24 27.27 -17.24 -19.26
N GLY A 25 27.90 -17.49 -18.11
CA GLY A 25 27.84 -18.78 -17.42
C GLY A 25 26.54 -19.06 -16.72
N ARG A 26 25.94 -18.08 -16.04
CA ARG A 26 24.57 -18.18 -15.55
C ARG A 26 24.14 -19.47 -14.85
N THR A 27 24.98 -20.22 -14.11
CA THR A 27 24.65 -21.63 -13.77
C THR A 27 23.24 -21.71 -13.24
N ALA A 28 22.49 -22.72 -13.70
CA ALA A 28 21.10 -22.88 -13.32
C ALA A 28 20.93 -22.90 -11.80
N LYS A 29 21.94 -23.43 -11.07
CA LYS A 29 22.01 -23.45 -9.62
C LYS A 29 22.00 -22.09 -8.95
N THR A 30 22.95 -21.22 -9.31
CA THR A 30 23.05 -19.88 -8.72
C THR A 30 21.86 -19.02 -9.13
N THR A 31 21.44 -19.10 -10.39
CA THR A 31 20.28 -18.36 -10.91
C THR A 31 18.98 -18.77 -10.20
N ALA A 32 18.75 -20.07 -9.99
CA ALA A 32 17.59 -20.57 -9.25
C ALA A 32 17.62 -20.11 -7.78
N ALA A 33 18.77 -20.20 -7.11
CA ALA A 33 18.90 -19.76 -5.71
C ALA A 33 18.65 -18.25 -5.53
N ASP A 34 19.23 -17.42 -6.40
CA ASP A 34 19.06 -15.96 -6.38
C ASP A 34 17.60 -15.54 -6.59
N VAL A 35 16.90 -16.23 -7.50
CA VAL A 35 15.47 -16.00 -7.75
C VAL A 35 14.64 -16.40 -6.53
N LEU A 36 14.90 -17.55 -5.91
CA LEU A 36 14.16 -17.99 -4.72
C LEU A 36 14.35 -17.07 -3.50
N ALA A 37 15.55 -16.51 -3.32
CA ALA A 37 15.85 -15.57 -2.24
C ALA A 37 15.13 -14.22 -2.39
N GLN A 38 14.76 -13.84 -3.61
CA GLN A 38 14.12 -12.56 -3.94
C GLN A 38 12.61 -12.67 -4.22
N MET A 39 12.03 -13.86 -4.02
CA MET A 39 10.59 -14.10 -4.19
C MET A 39 9.84 -14.12 -2.84
N PRO A 40 8.61 -13.59 -2.78
CA PRO A 40 7.90 -12.85 -3.83
C PRO A 40 8.43 -11.41 -3.98
N ALA A 41 8.71 -11.00 -5.21
CA ALA A 41 9.26 -9.66 -5.47
C ALA A 41 8.20 -8.55 -5.36
N ALA A 42 8.48 -7.50 -4.59
CA ALA A 42 7.53 -6.43 -4.25
C ALA A 42 7.14 -5.49 -5.42
N LYS A 43 7.78 -5.60 -6.60
CA LYS A 43 7.52 -4.75 -7.77
C LYS A 43 7.51 -5.58 -9.06
N GLN A 44 6.53 -5.35 -9.93
CA GLN A 44 6.34 -6.11 -11.19
C GLN A 44 7.59 -6.13 -12.08
N THR A 45 8.33 -5.03 -12.17
CA THR A 45 9.55 -4.96 -12.99
C THR A 45 10.66 -5.87 -12.47
N ALA A 46 10.82 -5.98 -11.15
CA ALA A 46 11.79 -6.89 -10.53
C ALA A 46 11.35 -8.35 -10.70
N TYR A 47 10.06 -8.63 -10.48
CA TYR A 47 9.47 -9.95 -10.75
C TYR A 47 9.71 -10.42 -12.19
N ASN A 48 9.37 -9.59 -13.19
CA ASN A 48 9.57 -9.92 -14.60
C ASN A 48 11.04 -10.19 -14.94
N LYS A 49 11.98 -9.42 -14.34
CA LYS A 49 13.42 -9.67 -14.52
C LYS A 49 13.83 -11.02 -13.93
N LEU A 50 13.48 -11.30 -12.68
CA LEU A 50 13.84 -12.56 -12.00
C LEU A 50 13.29 -13.80 -12.72
N ILE A 51 12.06 -13.72 -13.24
CA ILE A 51 11.49 -14.82 -14.02
C ILE A 51 12.12 -14.93 -15.43
N GLY A 52 12.51 -13.81 -16.05
CA GLY A 52 13.28 -13.82 -17.31
C GLY A 52 14.68 -14.44 -17.12
N ASP A 53 15.39 -14.06 -16.05
CA ASP A 53 16.67 -14.66 -15.65
C ASP A 53 16.48 -16.18 -15.44
N LEU A 54 15.42 -16.62 -14.75
CA LEU A 54 15.10 -18.03 -14.57
C LEU A 54 14.80 -18.75 -15.89
N SER A 55 14.03 -18.14 -16.79
CA SER A 55 13.73 -18.70 -18.12
C SER A 55 15.00 -18.99 -18.93
N SER A 56 16.00 -18.11 -18.80
CA SER A 56 17.28 -18.22 -19.49
C SER A 56 18.12 -19.45 -19.07
N THR A 57 17.81 -20.07 -17.92
CA THR A 57 18.49 -21.30 -17.45
C THR A 57 18.07 -22.57 -18.17
N GLY A 58 16.96 -22.54 -18.92
CA GLY A 58 16.44 -23.68 -19.67
C GLY A 58 16.11 -24.90 -18.79
N GLU A 59 16.42 -26.09 -19.29
CA GLU A 59 16.05 -27.35 -18.64
C GLU A 59 16.66 -27.51 -17.24
N GLU A 60 17.91 -27.12 -17.06
CA GLU A 60 18.67 -27.38 -15.84
C GLU A 60 18.07 -26.64 -14.62
N GLY A 61 17.59 -25.40 -14.80
CA GLY A 61 17.00 -24.61 -13.71
C GLY A 61 15.62 -25.10 -13.31
N VAL A 62 14.81 -25.55 -14.28
CA VAL A 62 13.51 -26.19 -14.01
C VAL A 62 13.71 -27.48 -13.23
N LEU A 63 14.63 -28.36 -13.66
CA LEU A 63 14.94 -29.60 -12.94
C LEU A 63 15.48 -29.32 -11.55
N MET A 64 16.31 -28.29 -11.38
CA MET A 64 16.84 -27.95 -10.06
C MET A 64 15.77 -27.43 -9.12
N LEU A 65 14.93 -26.49 -9.56
CA LEU A 65 13.83 -25.98 -8.74
C LEU A 65 12.87 -27.10 -8.33
N VAL A 66 12.57 -28.04 -9.22
CA VAL A 66 11.75 -29.23 -8.86
C VAL A 66 12.44 -30.07 -7.78
N ASN A 67 13.76 -30.27 -7.86
CA ASN A 67 14.52 -30.99 -6.82
C ASN A 67 14.61 -30.23 -5.49
N MET A 68 14.24 -28.94 -5.43
CA MET A 68 14.15 -28.15 -4.20
C MET A 68 12.75 -28.19 -3.55
N ILE A 69 11.77 -28.86 -4.16
CA ILE A 69 10.44 -29.05 -3.56
C ILE A 69 10.56 -30.02 -2.39
N ASN A 70 10.27 -29.54 -1.18
CA ASN A 70 10.27 -30.38 0.02
C ASN A 70 9.10 -31.36 -0.01
N ALA A 71 9.32 -32.56 0.50
CA ALA A 71 8.26 -33.54 0.75
C ALA A 71 7.17 -32.97 1.69
N PRO A 72 5.91 -33.45 1.60
CA PRO A 72 4.80 -32.95 2.41
C PRO A 72 5.13 -32.89 3.91
N GLY A 73 4.92 -31.71 4.51
CA GLY A 73 5.17 -31.46 5.94
C GLY A 73 6.65 -31.32 6.35
N LYS A 74 7.59 -31.20 5.41
CA LYS A 74 9.03 -31.03 5.70
C LYS A 74 9.57 -29.60 5.56
N GLY A 75 8.81 -28.69 4.97
CA GLY A 75 9.20 -27.29 4.78
C GLY A 75 8.14 -26.50 4.04
N SER A 76 8.38 -25.20 3.84
CA SER A 76 7.56 -24.39 2.93
C SER A 76 8.09 -24.49 1.51
N ASN A 77 7.21 -24.80 0.56
CA ASN A 77 7.53 -24.79 -0.87
C ASN A 77 7.11 -23.49 -1.56
N ALA A 78 6.55 -22.52 -0.82
CA ALA A 78 5.90 -21.34 -1.38
C ALA A 78 6.75 -20.57 -2.41
N ASN A 79 8.04 -20.34 -2.13
CA ASN A 79 8.93 -19.62 -3.04
C ASN A 79 9.25 -20.44 -4.30
N VAL A 80 9.39 -21.77 -4.18
CA VAL A 80 9.68 -22.70 -5.29
C VAL A 80 8.45 -22.85 -6.19
N ASP A 81 7.28 -23.06 -5.59
CA ASP A 81 6.01 -23.14 -6.29
C ASP A 81 5.69 -21.82 -7.01
N TYR A 82 6.00 -20.67 -6.39
CA TYR A 82 5.81 -19.34 -6.96
C TYR A 82 6.78 -19.07 -8.12
N ALA A 83 8.06 -19.43 -7.99
CA ALA A 83 9.05 -19.27 -9.06
C ALA A 83 8.74 -20.15 -10.28
N LEU A 84 8.44 -21.44 -10.07
CA LEU A 84 8.08 -22.38 -11.15
C LEU A 84 6.76 -21.98 -11.83
N SER A 85 5.75 -21.57 -11.06
CA SER A 85 4.49 -21.07 -11.64
C SER A 85 4.69 -19.75 -12.38
N GLY A 86 5.54 -18.86 -11.88
CA GLY A 86 5.89 -17.60 -12.54
C GLY A 86 6.56 -17.83 -13.89
N LEU A 87 7.54 -18.74 -13.93
CA LEU A 87 8.20 -19.18 -15.16
C LEU A 87 7.20 -19.72 -16.19
N THR A 88 6.32 -20.62 -15.77
CA THR A 88 5.25 -21.18 -16.61
C THR A 88 4.39 -20.11 -17.26
N HIS A 89 4.03 -19.04 -16.55
CA HIS A 89 3.26 -17.93 -17.13
C HIS A 89 4.09 -17.06 -18.07
N TYR A 90 5.37 -16.82 -17.72
CA TYR A 90 6.26 -15.96 -18.49
C TYR A 90 6.57 -16.53 -19.89
N VAL A 91 6.89 -17.83 -19.97
CA VAL A 91 7.19 -18.49 -21.25
C VAL A 91 5.96 -18.65 -22.15
N MET A 92 4.75 -18.36 -21.66
CA MET A 92 3.53 -18.31 -22.48
C MET A 92 3.31 -16.96 -23.19
N ALA A 93 4.24 -16.01 -23.04
CA ALA A 93 4.24 -14.77 -23.81
C ALA A 93 4.49 -15.03 -25.32
N LYS A 94 3.94 -14.15 -26.17
CA LYS A 94 4.11 -14.20 -27.62
C LYS A 94 5.58 -13.94 -27.98
N GLY A 95 6.23 -14.88 -28.67
CA GLY A 95 7.65 -14.83 -29.03
C GLY A 95 8.55 -15.74 -28.19
N GLU A 96 8.03 -16.36 -27.13
CA GLU A 96 8.77 -17.27 -26.23
C GLU A 96 8.59 -18.76 -26.61
N GLU A 97 8.13 -19.07 -27.84
CA GLU A 97 7.69 -20.43 -28.21
C GLU A 97 8.76 -21.52 -28.03
N ASN A 98 10.04 -21.15 -28.09
CA ASN A 98 11.19 -22.02 -27.83
C ASN A 98 11.45 -22.21 -26.32
N ALA A 99 11.50 -21.15 -25.53
CA ALA A 99 11.67 -21.23 -24.07
C ALA A 99 10.54 -22.06 -23.43
N ARG A 100 9.32 -21.90 -23.97
CA ARG A 100 8.12 -22.68 -23.64
C ARG A 100 8.26 -24.16 -23.94
N LEU A 101 8.85 -24.54 -25.09
CA LEU A 101 9.12 -25.94 -25.43
C LEU A 101 10.22 -26.54 -24.55
N VAL A 102 11.30 -25.80 -24.28
CA VAL A 102 12.36 -26.23 -23.35
C VAL A 102 11.80 -26.47 -21.95
N THR A 103 10.98 -25.54 -21.44
CA THR A 103 10.31 -25.65 -20.14
C THR A 103 9.36 -26.86 -20.10
N ALA A 104 8.62 -27.14 -21.18
CA ALA A 104 7.75 -28.32 -21.28
C ALA A 104 8.55 -29.62 -21.15
N ASN A 105 9.62 -29.77 -21.94
CA ASN A 105 10.47 -30.96 -21.92
C ASN A 105 11.16 -31.15 -20.56
N ALA A 106 11.58 -30.06 -19.92
CA ALA A 106 12.14 -30.09 -18.59
C ALA A 106 11.14 -30.61 -17.54
N TYR A 107 9.89 -30.14 -17.57
CA TYR A 107 8.83 -30.66 -16.70
C TYR A 107 8.48 -32.12 -17.02
N LEU A 108 8.50 -32.56 -18.29
CA LEU A 108 8.30 -33.97 -18.65
C LEU A 108 9.40 -34.86 -18.06
N LYS A 109 10.67 -34.46 -18.20
CA LYS A 109 11.83 -35.14 -17.59
C LYS A 109 11.78 -35.12 -16.06
N ALA A 110 11.32 -34.02 -15.46
CA ALA A 110 11.13 -33.92 -14.01
C ALA A 110 10.12 -34.96 -13.47
N LEU A 111 9.07 -35.30 -14.23
CA LEU A 111 8.10 -36.33 -13.84
C LEU A 111 8.67 -37.74 -13.75
N GLU A 112 9.79 -38.02 -14.44
CA GLU A 112 10.52 -39.28 -14.35
C GLU A 112 11.45 -39.30 -13.12
N MET A 113 11.95 -38.14 -12.70
CA MET A 113 12.93 -38.01 -11.61
C MET A 113 12.30 -37.99 -10.21
N VAL A 114 11.10 -37.44 -10.06
CA VAL A 114 10.40 -37.36 -8.75
C VAL A 114 9.52 -38.59 -8.52
N ASN A 115 9.23 -38.91 -7.25
CA ASN A 115 8.37 -40.06 -6.89
C ASN A 115 7.13 -39.65 -6.08
N GLU A 116 7.15 -38.45 -5.52
CA GLU A 116 6.13 -37.85 -4.66
C GLU A 116 4.88 -37.47 -5.47
N ARG A 117 3.70 -37.89 -5.00
CA ARG A 117 2.44 -37.70 -5.71
C ARG A 117 2.04 -36.23 -5.81
N GLU A 118 2.21 -35.45 -4.74
CA GLU A 118 1.92 -34.01 -4.76
C GLU A 118 2.85 -33.26 -5.74
N THR A 119 4.14 -33.61 -5.80
CA THR A 119 5.12 -33.03 -6.71
C THR A 119 4.78 -33.35 -8.17
N LYS A 120 4.44 -34.62 -8.50
CA LYS A 120 3.95 -34.97 -9.84
C LYS A 120 2.67 -34.21 -10.20
N ALA A 121 1.71 -34.11 -9.28
CA ALA A 121 0.49 -33.34 -9.50
C ALA A 121 0.74 -31.83 -9.65
N PHE A 122 1.77 -31.26 -9.01
CA PHE A 122 2.23 -29.88 -9.24
C PHE A 122 2.80 -29.72 -10.66
N ILE A 123 3.75 -30.56 -11.06
CA ILE A 123 4.39 -30.50 -12.39
C ILE A 123 3.35 -30.67 -13.51
N ILE A 124 2.40 -31.61 -13.37
CA ILE A 124 1.31 -31.80 -14.34
C ILE A 124 0.41 -30.55 -14.45
N ARG A 125 0.21 -29.79 -13.37
CA ARG A 125 -0.51 -28.50 -13.43
C ARG A 125 0.29 -27.41 -14.15
N GLN A 126 1.62 -27.44 -14.12
CA GLN A 126 2.43 -26.56 -14.96
C GLN A 126 2.31 -26.95 -16.44
N LEU A 127 2.37 -28.25 -16.74
CA LEU A 127 2.14 -28.78 -18.10
C LEU A 127 0.73 -28.49 -18.64
N GLN A 128 -0.30 -28.43 -17.78
CA GLN A 128 -1.65 -27.99 -18.19
C GLN A 128 -1.66 -26.58 -18.79
N MET A 129 -0.73 -25.71 -18.41
CA MET A 129 -0.69 -24.32 -18.86
C MET A 129 0.11 -24.11 -20.14
N LEU A 130 1.17 -24.89 -20.35
CA LEU A 130 2.17 -24.63 -21.41
C LEU A 130 2.44 -25.81 -22.36
N GLY A 131 2.02 -27.03 -21.99
CA GLY A 131 2.29 -28.25 -22.74
C GLY A 131 1.47 -28.35 -24.03
N LYS A 132 2.13 -28.62 -25.16
CA LYS A 132 1.46 -28.97 -26.43
C LYS A 132 1.66 -30.46 -26.73
N ASP A 133 1.63 -30.85 -28.01
CA ASP A 133 1.64 -32.25 -28.48
C ASP A 133 2.75 -33.10 -27.85
N GLU A 134 3.90 -32.51 -27.56
CA GLU A 134 5.05 -33.11 -26.89
C GLU A 134 4.72 -33.77 -25.52
N CYS A 135 3.66 -33.31 -24.84
CA CYS A 135 3.28 -33.83 -23.52
C CYS A 135 2.31 -35.02 -23.56
N ILE A 136 1.70 -35.31 -24.72
CA ILE A 136 0.48 -36.14 -24.78
C ILE A 136 0.73 -37.57 -24.33
N GLU A 137 1.81 -38.21 -24.78
CA GLU A 137 2.12 -39.61 -24.45
C GLU A 137 2.35 -39.80 -22.94
N THR A 138 3.20 -38.94 -22.35
CA THR A 138 3.51 -38.95 -20.92
C THR A 138 2.26 -38.68 -20.08
N LEU A 139 1.45 -37.67 -20.41
CA LEU A 139 0.20 -37.38 -19.70
C LEU A 139 -0.82 -38.52 -19.84
N ALA A 140 -0.92 -39.14 -21.02
CA ALA A 140 -1.82 -40.28 -21.25
C ALA A 140 -1.45 -41.51 -20.40
N SER A 141 -0.17 -41.70 -20.07
CA SER A 141 0.28 -42.78 -19.18
C SER A 141 -0.30 -42.68 -17.76
N TYR A 142 -0.54 -41.46 -17.27
CA TYR A 142 -1.07 -41.19 -15.93
C TYR A 142 -2.61 -41.26 -15.82
N LEU A 143 -3.34 -41.45 -16.93
CA LEU A 143 -4.81 -41.46 -16.93
C LEU A 143 -5.45 -42.63 -16.14
N ASN A 144 -4.68 -43.65 -15.81
CA ASN A 144 -5.12 -44.78 -14.96
C ASN A 144 -4.60 -44.69 -13.51
N ASP A 145 -3.83 -43.66 -13.15
CA ASP A 145 -3.31 -43.48 -11.78
C ASP A 145 -4.36 -42.79 -10.88
N GLU A 146 -4.72 -43.41 -9.77
CA GLU A 146 -5.71 -42.90 -8.80
C GLU A 146 -5.42 -41.48 -8.27
N SER A 147 -4.16 -41.05 -8.24
CA SER A 147 -3.75 -39.74 -7.73
C SER A 147 -3.48 -38.71 -8.83
N LEU A 148 -3.08 -39.15 -10.03
CA LEU A 148 -2.62 -38.29 -11.12
C LEU A 148 -3.58 -38.23 -12.32
N SER A 149 -4.61 -39.08 -12.39
CA SER A 149 -5.63 -39.08 -13.47
C SER A 149 -6.28 -37.72 -13.65
N GLY A 150 -6.77 -37.10 -12.57
CA GLY A 150 -7.45 -35.81 -12.60
C GLY A 150 -6.57 -34.67 -13.16
N PRO A 151 -5.36 -34.44 -12.59
CA PRO A 151 -4.38 -33.51 -13.18
C PRO A 151 -4.06 -33.81 -14.64
N ALA A 152 -3.75 -35.06 -14.99
CA ALA A 152 -3.32 -35.43 -16.35
C ALA A 152 -4.44 -35.27 -17.39
N ALA A 153 -5.67 -35.64 -17.03
CA ALA A 153 -6.84 -35.47 -17.89
C ALA A 153 -7.12 -33.99 -18.16
N ARG A 154 -7.03 -33.11 -17.14
CA ARG A 154 -7.17 -31.65 -17.34
C ARG A 154 -6.04 -31.06 -18.18
N ALA A 155 -4.81 -31.56 -18.05
CA ALA A 155 -3.69 -31.12 -18.88
C ALA A 155 -3.89 -31.50 -20.36
N LEU A 156 -4.36 -32.72 -20.64
CA LEU A 156 -4.75 -33.14 -21.99
C LEU A 156 -5.96 -32.36 -22.53
N ALA A 157 -6.90 -31.95 -21.68
CA ALA A 157 -8.02 -31.13 -22.12
C ALA A 157 -7.59 -29.69 -22.49
N ALA A 158 -6.72 -29.07 -21.68
CA ALA A 158 -6.21 -27.73 -21.91
C ALA A 158 -5.30 -27.61 -23.14
N ASN A 159 -4.62 -28.70 -23.52
CA ASN A 159 -3.82 -28.81 -24.74
C ASN A 159 -4.65 -28.55 -26.02
N GLY A 160 -5.89 -29.05 -26.07
CA GLY A 160 -6.85 -28.77 -27.14
C GLY A 160 -6.54 -29.37 -28.53
N SER A 161 -5.50 -30.20 -28.70
CA SER A 161 -5.19 -30.84 -29.99
C SER A 161 -6.02 -32.10 -30.22
N GLU A 162 -6.25 -32.43 -31.50
CA GLU A 162 -6.99 -33.64 -31.90
C GLU A 162 -6.35 -34.91 -31.31
N LYS A 163 -5.01 -34.96 -31.24
CA LYS A 163 -4.27 -36.09 -30.66
C LYS A 163 -4.53 -36.25 -29.16
N ALA A 164 -4.65 -35.15 -28.42
CA ALA A 164 -4.97 -35.18 -26.99
C ALA A 164 -6.39 -35.71 -26.77
N GLY A 165 -7.35 -35.27 -27.61
CA GLY A 165 -8.70 -35.82 -27.64
C GLY A 165 -8.74 -37.31 -27.97
N GLN A 166 -7.99 -37.75 -29.00
CA GLN A 166 -7.85 -39.16 -29.35
C GLN A 166 -7.25 -39.99 -28.21
N ALA A 167 -6.28 -39.46 -27.45
CA ALA A 167 -5.69 -40.13 -26.29
C ALA A 167 -6.70 -40.32 -25.14
N LEU A 168 -7.48 -39.27 -24.81
CA LEU A 168 -8.58 -39.36 -23.82
C LEU A 168 -9.63 -40.40 -24.24
N VAL A 169 -10.06 -40.37 -25.51
CA VAL A 169 -11.01 -41.35 -26.06
C VAL A 169 -10.44 -42.77 -26.06
N ALA A 170 -9.15 -42.95 -26.34
CA ALA A 170 -8.48 -44.25 -26.30
C ALA A 170 -8.40 -44.81 -24.86
N ALA A 171 -8.10 -43.97 -23.87
CA ALA A 171 -8.12 -44.34 -22.46
C ALA A 171 -9.52 -44.82 -22.03
N LEU A 172 -10.57 -44.04 -22.36
CA LEU A 172 -11.95 -44.40 -22.03
C LEU A 172 -12.41 -45.68 -22.74
N LYS A 173 -12.06 -45.86 -24.03
CA LYS A 173 -12.36 -47.09 -24.80
C LYS A 173 -11.73 -48.34 -24.21
N ARG A 174 -10.53 -48.25 -23.64
CA ARG A 174 -9.83 -49.38 -23.00
C ARG A 174 -10.54 -49.86 -21.73
N ARG A 175 -11.40 -49.05 -21.11
CA ARG A 175 -12.12 -49.33 -19.85
C ARG A 175 -11.21 -49.75 -18.67
N SER A 176 -9.91 -49.44 -18.76
CA SER A 176 -8.95 -49.60 -17.69
C SER A 176 -9.11 -48.48 -16.64
N GLY A 177 -8.51 -48.67 -15.46
CA GLY A 177 -8.64 -47.73 -14.36
C GLY A 177 -9.94 -47.91 -13.56
N SER A 178 -10.14 -47.06 -12.56
CA SER A 178 -11.26 -47.16 -11.61
C SER A 178 -12.43 -46.25 -12.01
N PRO A 179 -13.59 -46.34 -11.33
CA PRO A 179 -14.68 -45.39 -11.53
C PRO A 179 -14.28 -43.92 -11.29
N LYS A 180 -13.22 -43.65 -10.51
CA LYS A 180 -12.69 -42.30 -10.32
C LYS A 180 -11.93 -41.83 -11.55
N THR A 181 -10.94 -42.60 -12.01
CA THR A 181 -10.10 -42.21 -13.15
C THR A 181 -10.92 -42.11 -14.44
N GLN A 182 -11.94 -42.94 -14.60
CA GLN A 182 -12.90 -42.85 -15.70
C GLN A 182 -13.71 -41.54 -15.66
N LYS A 183 -14.16 -41.08 -14.48
CA LYS A 183 -14.82 -39.76 -14.35
C LYS A 183 -13.90 -38.61 -14.73
N ASP A 184 -12.64 -38.63 -14.32
CA ASP A 184 -11.65 -37.63 -14.70
C ASP A 184 -11.47 -37.53 -16.23
N VAL A 185 -11.41 -38.68 -16.93
CA VAL A 185 -11.30 -38.74 -18.40
C VAL A 185 -12.58 -38.25 -19.09
N ILE A 186 -13.77 -38.65 -18.60
CA ILE A 186 -15.06 -38.20 -19.15
C ILE A 186 -15.21 -36.68 -19.02
N ARG A 187 -14.80 -36.13 -17.86
CA ARG A 187 -14.79 -34.69 -17.60
C ARG A 187 -13.87 -33.95 -18.58
N ALA A 188 -12.65 -34.43 -18.76
CA ALA A 188 -11.69 -33.88 -19.72
C ALA A 188 -12.18 -33.93 -21.17
N ILE A 189 -12.87 -35.00 -21.59
CA ILE A 189 -13.51 -35.11 -22.91
C ILE A 189 -14.56 -34.01 -23.11
N ALA A 190 -15.35 -33.71 -22.08
CA ALA A 190 -16.35 -32.64 -22.11
C ALA A 190 -15.70 -31.26 -22.22
N ASP A 191 -14.71 -30.99 -21.36
CA ASP A 191 -14.00 -29.72 -21.30
C ASP A 191 -13.20 -29.45 -22.61
N ALA A 192 -12.67 -30.49 -23.26
CA ALA A 192 -11.97 -30.44 -24.55
C ALA A 192 -12.87 -30.56 -25.80
N GLN A 193 -14.19 -30.72 -25.61
CA GLN A 193 -15.20 -30.82 -26.69
C GLN A 193 -14.97 -31.93 -27.73
N VAL A 194 -14.43 -33.09 -27.34
CA VAL A 194 -14.05 -34.19 -28.25
C VAL A 194 -15.27 -34.92 -28.82
N LYS A 195 -15.69 -34.59 -30.05
CA LYS A 195 -16.93 -35.08 -30.69
C LYS A 195 -16.91 -36.60 -30.94
N GLU A 196 -15.73 -37.14 -31.22
CA GLU A 196 -15.47 -38.57 -31.50
C GLU A 196 -15.77 -39.48 -30.30
N ALA A 197 -15.95 -38.89 -29.10
CA ALA A 197 -16.31 -39.59 -27.89
C ALA A 197 -17.80 -39.99 -27.81
N GLU A 198 -18.70 -39.40 -28.60
CA GLU A 198 -20.16 -39.60 -28.49
C GLU A 198 -20.53 -41.10 -28.37
N THR A 199 -20.10 -41.93 -29.31
CA THR A 199 -20.42 -43.37 -29.34
C THR A 199 -19.92 -44.11 -28.09
N VAL A 200 -18.80 -43.68 -27.50
CA VAL A 200 -18.21 -44.30 -26.30
C VAL A 200 -18.97 -43.88 -25.06
N LEU A 201 -19.33 -42.59 -24.95
CA LEU A 201 -20.13 -42.04 -23.86
C LEU A 201 -21.54 -42.63 -23.83
N LEU A 202 -22.18 -42.80 -24.99
CA LEU A 202 -23.48 -43.48 -25.12
C LEU A 202 -23.40 -44.95 -24.63
N ALA A 203 -22.28 -45.64 -24.89
CA ALA A 203 -22.05 -47.01 -24.42
C ALA A 203 -21.68 -47.12 -22.92
N LEU A 204 -21.62 -46.00 -22.20
CA LEU A 204 -21.44 -45.91 -20.74
C LEU A 204 -22.72 -45.45 -20.01
N GLN A 205 -23.82 -45.21 -20.74
CA GLN A 205 -25.11 -44.89 -20.15
C GLN A 205 -25.64 -46.07 -19.32
N GLY A 206 -26.26 -45.79 -18.17
CA GLY A 206 -26.84 -46.82 -17.29
C GLY A 206 -25.87 -47.34 -16.23
N ALA A 207 -24.80 -46.60 -15.95
CA ALA A 207 -23.95 -46.85 -14.79
C ALA A 207 -24.76 -46.73 -13.48
N ALA A 208 -24.55 -47.65 -12.54
CA ALA A 208 -25.29 -47.69 -11.27
C ALA A 208 -24.88 -46.57 -10.27
N ASP A 209 -23.73 -45.91 -10.47
CA ASP A 209 -23.30 -44.74 -9.69
C ASP A 209 -23.91 -43.45 -10.28
N PRO A 210 -24.78 -42.73 -9.55
CA PRO A 210 -25.34 -41.45 -10.00
C PRO A 210 -24.27 -40.41 -10.35
N ASN A 211 -23.11 -40.45 -9.70
CA ASN A 211 -22.01 -39.52 -9.98
C ASN A 211 -21.30 -39.84 -11.31
N MET A 212 -21.21 -41.12 -11.69
CA MET A 212 -20.74 -41.52 -13.02
C MET A 212 -21.76 -41.11 -14.09
N GLN A 213 -23.04 -41.38 -13.84
CA GLN A 213 -24.12 -41.00 -14.75
C GLN A 213 -24.15 -39.47 -14.98
N LYS A 214 -23.87 -38.66 -13.95
CA LYS A 214 -23.73 -37.20 -14.05
C LYS A 214 -22.66 -36.78 -15.07
N GLU A 215 -21.43 -37.27 -14.93
CA GLU A 215 -20.33 -36.88 -15.82
C GLU A 215 -20.59 -37.34 -17.26
N VAL A 216 -21.19 -38.53 -17.46
CA VAL A 216 -21.58 -39.01 -18.80
C VAL A 216 -22.64 -38.11 -19.44
N LEU A 217 -23.70 -37.74 -18.70
CA LEU A 217 -24.76 -36.85 -19.21
C LEU A 217 -24.21 -35.45 -19.54
N TYR A 218 -23.37 -34.90 -18.67
CA TYR A 218 -22.67 -33.63 -18.91
C TYR A 218 -21.81 -33.70 -20.18
N ALA A 219 -20.96 -34.72 -20.31
CA ALA A 219 -20.11 -34.88 -21.49
C ALA A 219 -20.90 -35.03 -22.79
N LEU A 220 -22.00 -35.81 -22.78
CA LEU A 220 -22.91 -35.91 -23.92
C LEU A 220 -23.54 -34.56 -24.29
N SER A 221 -23.82 -33.69 -23.31
CA SER A 221 -24.32 -32.33 -23.59
C SER A 221 -23.28 -31.44 -24.29
N CYS A 222 -21.99 -31.62 -23.95
CA CYS A 222 -20.87 -30.87 -24.53
C CYS A 222 -20.44 -31.38 -25.91
N VAL A 223 -20.45 -32.70 -26.14
CA VAL A 223 -19.86 -33.29 -27.37
C VAL A 223 -20.86 -33.99 -28.29
N GLY A 224 -21.95 -34.54 -27.77
CA GLY A 224 -22.90 -35.36 -28.53
C GLY A 224 -23.60 -34.63 -29.69
N GLY A 225 -24.03 -35.38 -30.71
CA GLY A 225 -24.87 -34.90 -31.80
C GLY A 225 -26.35 -35.27 -31.59
N SER A 226 -27.10 -35.33 -32.69
CA SER A 226 -28.52 -35.71 -32.68
C SER A 226 -28.77 -37.15 -32.19
N ASN A 227 -27.75 -38.01 -32.19
CA ASN A 227 -27.80 -39.37 -31.63
C ASN A 227 -27.92 -39.38 -30.09
N SER A 228 -27.40 -38.35 -29.42
CA SER A 228 -27.50 -38.20 -27.96
C SER A 228 -28.87 -37.68 -27.48
N LEU A 229 -29.66 -37.06 -28.36
CA LEU A 229 -30.95 -36.46 -28.01
C LEU A 229 -31.96 -37.45 -27.39
N PRO A 230 -32.19 -38.68 -27.92
CA PRO A 230 -33.14 -39.61 -27.33
C PRO A 230 -32.76 -40.03 -25.91
N VAL A 231 -31.45 -40.19 -25.65
CA VAL A 231 -30.92 -40.58 -24.34
C VAL A 231 -31.08 -39.45 -23.32
N LEU A 232 -30.64 -38.22 -23.66
CA LEU A 232 -30.79 -37.08 -22.77
C LEU A 232 -32.27 -36.70 -22.55
N ALA A 233 -33.12 -36.79 -23.59
CA ALA A 233 -34.55 -36.55 -23.45
C ALA A 233 -35.21 -37.55 -22.49
N LYS A 234 -34.83 -38.83 -22.56
CA LYS A 234 -35.37 -39.86 -21.65
C LYS A 234 -34.83 -39.72 -20.23
N ALA A 235 -33.57 -39.30 -20.07
CA ALA A 235 -33.02 -38.98 -18.76
C ALA A 235 -33.75 -37.78 -18.12
N ALA A 236 -33.99 -36.71 -18.88
CA ALA A 236 -34.75 -35.54 -18.43
C ALA A 236 -36.21 -35.88 -18.05
N GLU A 237 -36.90 -36.72 -18.84
CA GLU A 237 -38.23 -37.23 -18.51
C GLU A 237 -38.23 -38.04 -17.20
N ASN A 238 -37.27 -38.94 -17.02
CA ASN A 238 -37.14 -39.73 -15.79
C ASN A 238 -36.80 -38.87 -14.55
N ALA A 239 -36.05 -37.77 -14.74
CA ALA A 239 -35.79 -36.74 -13.72
C ALA A 239 -36.98 -35.80 -13.48
N GLY A 240 -38.14 -36.04 -14.11
CA GLY A 240 -39.33 -35.19 -14.00
C GLY A 240 -39.12 -33.77 -14.52
N TYR A 241 -38.09 -33.54 -15.35
CA TYR A 241 -37.63 -32.23 -15.83
C TYR A 241 -37.20 -31.25 -14.71
N THR A 242 -36.79 -31.79 -13.56
CA THR A 242 -36.27 -31.03 -12.40
C THR A 242 -34.74 -30.91 -12.43
N MET A 243 -34.18 -30.07 -11.55
CA MET A 243 -32.74 -30.07 -11.25
C MET A 243 -32.47 -31.17 -10.22
N GLU A 244 -31.64 -32.15 -10.56
CA GLU A 244 -31.29 -33.28 -9.69
C GLU A 244 -29.80 -33.65 -9.79
N ILE A 245 -29.35 -34.63 -8.98
CA ILE A 245 -27.92 -34.91 -8.78
C ILE A 245 -27.17 -35.29 -10.07
N THR A 246 -27.83 -35.93 -11.05
CA THR A 246 -27.23 -36.30 -12.33
C THR A 246 -27.27 -35.19 -13.39
N GLY A 247 -27.99 -34.08 -13.14
CA GLY A 247 -28.10 -32.94 -14.06
C GLY A 247 -28.74 -33.28 -15.41
N ALA A 248 -29.63 -34.27 -15.45
CA ALA A 248 -30.13 -34.84 -16.69
C ALA A 248 -30.93 -33.85 -17.56
N ASN A 249 -31.70 -32.98 -16.93
CA ASN A 249 -32.53 -31.98 -17.59
C ASN A 249 -31.67 -30.83 -18.16
N GLU A 250 -30.68 -30.39 -17.39
CA GLU A 250 -29.70 -29.37 -17.74
C GLU A 250 -28.83 -29.82 -18.92
N ALA A 251 -28.35 -31.07 -18.89
CA ALA A 251 -27.63 -31.70 -19.99
C ALA A 251 -28.47 -31.74 -21.28
N TYR A 252 -29.76 -32.08 -21.18
CA TYR A 252 -30.66 -32.08 -22.33
C TYR A 252 -30.89 -30.68 -22.91
N ILE A 253 -31.14 -29.67 -22.05
CA ILE A 253 -31.28 -28.27 -22.44
C ILE A 253 -30.00 -27.75 -23.11
N ALA A 254 -28.82 -28.07 -22.57
CA ALA A 254 -27.54 -27.66 -23.12
C ALA A 254 -27.27 -28.26 -24.51
N LEU A 255 -27.56 -29.56 -24.71
CA LEU A 255 -27.48 -30.19 -26.03
C LEU A 255 -28.44 -29.53 -27.03
N LEU A 256 -29.68 -29.27 -26.62
CA LEU A 256 -30.67 -28.61 -27.48
C LEU A 256 -30.21 -27.21 -27.93
N LYS A 257 -29.64 -26.41 -27.02
CA LYS A 257 -29.08 -25.09 -27.35
C LYS A 257 -27.96 -25.19 -28.38
N ARG A 258 -26.98 -26.08 -28.17
CA ARG A 258 -25.85 -26.29 -29.11
C ARG A 258 -26.33 -26.77 -30.48
N LEU A 259 -27.32 -27.67 -30.53
CA LEU A 259 -27.87 -28.17 -31.79
C LEU A 259 -28.71 -27.15 -32.56
N VAL A 260 -29.06 -25.98 -32.02
CA VAL A 260 -29.71 -24.91 -32.82
C VAL A 260 -28.81 -24.46 -33.98
N GLU A 261 -27.49 -24.47 -33.79
CA GLU A 261 -26.51 -24.04 -34.80
C GLU A 261 -26.26 -25.12 -35.87
N SER A 262 -26.23 -26.40 -35.49
CA SER A 262 -25.82 -27.50 -36.38
C SER A 262 -26.96 -28.39 -36.90
N ASP A 263 -28.08 -28.52 -36.17
CA ASP A 263 -29.27 -29.30 -36.54
C ASP A 263 -30.55 -28.63 -36.02
N ARG A 264 -30.76 -27.39 -36.49
CA ARG A 264 -31.84 -26.48 -36.08
C ARG A 264 -33.23 -27.13 -36.12
N ALA A 265 -33.51 -27.94 -37.14
CA ALA A 265 -34.82 -28.56 -37.32
C ALA A 265 -35.10 -29.62 -36.25
N THR A 266 -34.13 -30.47 -35.94
CA THR A 266 -34.24 -31.48 -34.87
C THR A 266 -34.28 -30.83 -33.50
N ALA A 267 -33.41 -29.84 -33.24
CA ALA A 267 -33.39 -29.07 -32.00
C ALA A 267 -34.74 -28.38 -31.74
N MET A 268 -35.31 -27.68 -32.73
CA MET A 268 -36.62 -27.02 -32.60
C MET A 268 -37.75 -28.03 -32.35
N LYS A 269 -37.77 -29.18 -33.03
CA LYS A 269 -38.77 -30.23 -32.80
C LYS A 269 -38.70 -30.78 -31.38
N ALA A 270 -37.50 -31.03 -30.88
CA ALA A 270 -37.26 -31.55 -29.54
C ALA A 270 -37.56 -30.49 -28.45
N ALA A 271 -37.25 -29.22 -28.68
CA ALA A 271 -37.61 -28.12 -27.78
C ALA A 271 -39.13 -27.88 -27.72
N LYS A 272 -39.88 -28.02 -28.83
CA LYS A 272 -41.36 -27.98 -28.82
C LYS A 272 -41.95 -29.12 -27.97
N LYS A 273 -41.33 -30.30 -27.99
CA LYS A 273 -41.70 -31.43 -27.13
C LYS A 273 -41.40 -31.11 -25.65
N LEU A 274 -40.18 -30.68 -25.33
CA LEU A 274 -39.76 -30.31 -23.98
C LEU A 274 -40.66 -29.22 -23.36
N GLN A 275 -40.97 -28.15 -24.11
CA GLN A 275 -41.86 -27.07 -23.66
C GLN A 275 -43.25 -27.60 -23.25
N LYS A 276 -43.82 -28.53 -24.03
CA LYS A 276 -45.13 -29.14 -23.77
C LYS A 276 -45.10 -30.10 -22.57
N GLU A 277 -44.02 -30.86 -22.41
CA GLU A 277 -43.89 -31.86 -21.34
C GLU A 277 -43.53 -31.21 -20.00
N ALA A 278 -42.61 -30.25 -19.98
CA ALA A 278 -42.31 -29.43 -18.82
C ALA A 278 -43.56 -28.66 -18.32
N ALA A 279 -44.37 -28.09 -19.23
CA ALA A 279 -45.64 -27.47 -18.86
C ALA A 279 -46.64 -28.44 -18.22
N LYS A 280 -46.71 -29.69 -18.70
CA LYS A 280 -47.54 -30.75 -18.07
C LYS A 280 -47.00 -31.20 -16.71
N ALA A 281 -45.69 -31.22 -16.55
CA ALA A 281 -45.00 -31.61 -15.31
C ALA A 281 -44.90 -30.47 -14.27
N GLY A 282 -45.47 -29.29 -14.56
CA GLY A 282 -45.38 -28.11 -13.70
C GLY A 282 -44.00 -27.45 -13.62
N GLN A 283 -43.06 -27.84 -14.49
CA GLN A 283 -41.67 -27.38 -14.46
C GLN A 283 -41.47 -26.10 -15.26
N GLU A 284 -41.77 -24.97 -14.64
CA GLU A 284 -41.75 -23.65 -15.28
C GLU A 284 -40.37 -23.25 -15.83
N GLN A 285 -39.29 -23.43 -15.06
CA GLN A 285 -37.94 -23.08 -15.51
C GLN A 285 -37.52 -23.86 -16.77
N THR A 286 -37.84 -25.16 -16.84
CA THR A 286 -37.58 -25.98 -18.03
C THR A 286 -38.45 -25.54 -19.21
N ARG A 287 -39.70 -25.14 -18.96
CA ARG A 287 -40.61 -24.58 -19.97
C ARG A 287 -40.07 -23.26 -20.55
N GLU A 288 -39.47 -22.41 -19.72
CA GLU A 288 -38.81 -21.16 -20.11
C GLU A 288 -37.51 -21.42 -20.89
N ALA A 289 -36.68 -22.37 -20.46
CA ALA A 289 -35.48 -22.75 -21.18
C ALA A 289 -35.81 -23.31 -22.58
N ALA A 290 -36.88 -24.11 -22.69
CA ALA A 290 -37.40 -24.57 -23.96
C ALA A 290 -37.92 -23.40 -24.82
N LEU A 291 -38.61 -22.41 -24.24
CA LEU A 291 -39.00 -21.20 -24.96
C LEU A 291 -37.77 -20.43 -25.49
N GLN A 292 -36.70 -20.28 -24.70
CA GLN A 292 -35.47 -19.62 -25.13
C GLN A 292 -34.87 -20.30 -26.37
N ILE A 293 -34.76 -21.63 -26.35
CA ILE A 293 -34.28 -22.43 -27.48
C ILE A 293 -35.17 -22.21 -28.71
N LEU A 294 -36.49 -22.16 -28.52
CA LEU A 294 -37.44 -21.99 -29.62
C LEU A 294 -37.40 -20.60 -30.25
N LEU A 295 -37.21 -19.54 -29.46
CA LEU A 295 -37.06 -18.18 -29.98
C LEU A 295 -35.75 -18.04 -30.79
N ALA A 296 -34.65 -18.62 -30.28
CA ALA A 296 -33.37 -18.66 -31.01
C ALA A 296 -33.41 -19.52 -32.28
N ALA A 297 -34.21 -20.60 -32.28
CA ALA A 297 -34.37 -21.51 -33.42
C ALA A 297 -35.46 -21.11 -34.42
N GLU A 298 -36.18 -20.01 -34.22
CA GLU A 298 -37.24 -19.52 -35.11
C GLU A 298 -36.72 -18.41 -36.05
N GLU A 299 -37.37 -18.20 -37.21
CA GLU A 299 -37.01 -17.09 -38.10
C GLU A 299 -37.33 -15.74 -37.41
N PRO A 300 -36.46 -14.71 -37.50
CA PRO A 300 -36.69 -13.42 -36.82
C PRO A 300 -38.08 -12.82 -37.09
N ALA A 301 -38.57 -12.89 -38.33
CA ALA A 301 -39.90 -12.41 -38.73
C ALA A 301 -41.10 -13.16 -38.09
N LYS A 302 -40.85 -14.29 -37.42
CA LYS A 302 -41.86 -15.09 -36.69
C LYS A 302 -41.72 -14.97 -35.17
N VAL A 303 -40.56 -14.52 -34.66
CA VAL A 303 -40.29 -14.34 -33.21
C VAL A 303 -41.34 -13.43 -32.57
N SER A 304 -41.64 -12.27 -33.15
CA SER A 304 -42.63 -11.32 -32.60
C SER A 304 -44.01 -11.96 -32.41
N LYS A 305 -44.43 -12.88 -33.29
CA LYS A 305 -45.70 -13.62 -33.15
C LYS A 305 -45.69 -14.59 -31.97
N MET A 306 -44.55 -15.24 -31.69
CA MET A 306 -44.39 -16.13 -30.54
C MET A 306 -44.39 -15.39 -29.20
N VAL A 307 -43.79 -14.19 -29.17
CA VAL A 307 -43.77 -13.32 -27.99
C VAL A 307 -45.18 -12.82 -27.69
N LEU A 308 -45.90 -12.29 -28.69
CA LEU A 308 -47.30 -11.84 -28.55
C LEU A 308 -48.26 -12.98 -28.18
N ALA A 309 -48.02 -14.21 -28.65
CA ALA A 309 -48.77 -15.38 -28.20
C ALA A 309 -48.50 -15.69 -26.72
N SER A 310 -47.24 -15.57 -26.27
CA SER A 310 -46.84 -15.80 -24.88
C SER A 310 -47.43 -14.78 -23.91
N MET A 311 -47.79 -13.57 -24.35
CA MET A 311 -48.45 -12.55 -23.51
C MET A 311 -49.86 -12.97 -23.02
N LYS A 312 -50.43 -14.03 -23.61
CA LYS A 312 -51.72 -14.62 -23.18
C LYS A 312 -51.55 -15.70 -22.10
N ASP A 313 -50.31 -16.04 -21.73
CA ASP A 313 -50.05 -17.05 -20.70
C ASP A 313 -50.39 -16.52 -19.30
N PRO A 314 -51.03 -17.33 -18.43
CA PRO A 314 -51.34 -16.90 -17.07
C PRO A 314 -50.08 -16.65 -16.23
N SER A 315 -48.96 -17.34 -16.50
CA SER A 315 -47.73 -17.18 -15.71
C SER A 315 -47.03 -15.85 -15.98
N LYS A 316 -46.78 -15.09 -14.91
CA LYS A 316 -45.95 -13.89 -14.93
C LYS A 316 -44.50 -14.20 -15.31
N ASN A 317 -43.95 -15.30 -14.82
CA ASN A 317 -42.56 -15.68 -15.06
C ASN A 317 -42.37 -15.99 -16.55
N TYR A 318 -43.25 -16.84 -17.10
CA TYR A 318 -43.23 -17.21 -18.51
C TYR A 318 -43.40 -16.01 -19.46
N ARG A 319 -44.29 -15.05 -19.12
CA ARG A 319 -44.42 -13.79 -19.88
C ARG A 319 -43.14 -12.95 -19.83
N ASN A 320 -42.56 -12.75 -18.64
CA ASN A 320 -41.34 -11.96 -18.50
C ASN A 320 -40.12 -12.62 -19.15
N ALA A 321 -40.03 -13.96 -19.11
CA ALA A 321 -39.04 -14.73 -19.85
C ALA A 321 -39.21 -14.53 -21.37
N ALA A 322 -40.44 -14.64 -21.89
CA ALA A 322 -40.72 -14.38 -23.31
C ALA A 322 -40.29 -12.98 -23.76
N LEU A 323 -40.61 -11.94 -22.98
CA LEU A 323 -40.17 -10.56 -23.24
C LEU A 323 -38.64 -10.44 -23.17
N SER A 324 -38.01 -11.00 -22.13
CA SER A 324 -36.56 -10.89 -21.93
C SER A 324 -35.76 -11.60 -23.02
N TYR A 325 -36.21 -12.76 -23.49
CA TYR A 325 -35.57 -13.48 -24.61
C TYR A 325 -35.88 -12.85 -25.97
N ALA A 326 -36.97 -12.08 -26.09
CA ALA A 326 -37.27 -11.30 -27.29
C ALA A 326 -36.33 -10.10 -27.50
N SER A 327 -35.63 -9.66 -26.45
CA SER A 327 -34.82 -8.43 -26.49
C SER A 327 -33.79 -8.39 -27.62
N ASP A 328 -33.22 -9.51 -28.06
CA ASP A 328 -32.22 -9.50 -29.15
C ASP A 328 -32.85 -9.52 -30.55
N PHE A 329 -34.16 -9.74 -30.64
CA PHE A 329 -34.94 -9.84 -31.87
C PHE A 329 -36.00 -8.72 -32.03
N ALA A 330 -36.25 -7.94 -30.97
CA ALA A 330 -37.36 -6.99 -30.89
C ALA A 330 -37.20 -5.80 -31.85
N ASP A 331 -38.07 -5.76 -32.86
CA ASP A 331 -38.19 -4.74 -33.89
C ASP A 331 -39.25 -3.67 -33.55
N LYS A 332 -39.40 -2.65 -34.43
CA LYS A 332 -40.38 -1.57 -34.25
C LYS A 332 -41.81 -2.12 -34.12
N GLU A 333 -42.16 -3.14 -34.89
CA GLU A 333 -43.51 -3.71 -34.90
C GLU A 333 -43.85 -4.42 -33.58
N LEU A 334 -42.90 -5.13 -32.97
CA LEU A 334 -43.12 -5.75 -31.65
C LEU A 334 -43.42 -4.71 -30.56
N TYR A 335 -42.71 -3.56 -30.53
CA TYR A 335 -43.03 -2.50 -29.57
C TYR A 335 -44.41 -1.89 -29.84
N ILE A 336 -44.79 -1.69 -31.11
CA ILE A 336 -46.11 -1.18 -31.51
C ILE A 336 -47.21 -2.11 -31.00
N GLU A 337 -47.12 -3.41 -31.28
CA GLU A 337 -48.14 -4.39 -30.88
C GLU A 337 -48.24 -4.53 -29.36
N LEU A 338 -47.12 -4.57 -28.63
CA LEU A 338 -47.12 -4.59 -27.17
C LEU A 338 -47.74 -3.31 -26.58
N MET A 339 -47.43 -2.12 -27.13
CA MET A 339 -48.04 -0.86 -26.69
C MET A 339 -49.55 -0.78 -27.00
N LYS A 340 -50.02 -1.36 -28.11
CA LYS A 340 -51.48 -1.50 -28.39
C LYS A 340 -52.21 -2.34 -27.34
N MET A 341 -51.52 -3.28 -26.69
CA MET A 341 -52.11 -4.11 -25.63
C MET A 341 -52.27 -3.35 -24.31
N VAL A 342 -51.34 -2.44 -23.96
CA VAL A 342 -51.29 -1.78 -22.64
C VAL A 342 -52.62 -1.17 -22.20
N PRO A 343 -53.35 -0.34 -22.99
CA PRO A 343 -54.59 0.27 -22.52
C PRO A 343 -55.70 -0.72 -22.13
N LYS A 344 -55.69 -1.93 -22.70
CA LYS A 344 -56.76 -2.94 -22.56
C LYS A 344 -56.36 -4.16 -21.73
N ALA A 345 -55.09 -4.24 -21.33
CA ALA A 345 -54.55 -5.34 -20.55
C ALA A 345 -54.96 -5.24 -19.07
N LYS A 346 -54.95 -6.38 -18.37
CA LYS A 346 -55.03 -6.42 -16.90
C LYS A 346 -53.76 -5.80 -16.27
N PRO A 347 -53.82 -5.25 -15.04
CA PRO A 347 -52.68 -4.58 -14.40
C PRO A 347 -51.38 -5.37 -14.42
N GLU A 348 -51.42 -6.69 -14.20
CA GLU A 348 -50.22 -7.54 -14.16
C GLU A 348 -49.49 -7.56 -15.51
N LEU A 349 -50.25 -7.64 -16.62
CA LEU A 349 -49.70 -7.63 -17.97
C LEU A 349 -49.26 -6.21 -18.39
N LYS A 350 -49.96 -5.16 -17.95
CA LYS A 350 -49.49 -3.77 -18.13
C LYS A 350 -48.11 -3.59 -17.49
N ILE A 351 -47.95 -4.02 -16.24
CA ILE A 351 -46.70 -3.92 -15.48
C ILE A 351 -45.56 -4.69 -16.16
N ASP A 352 -45.81 -5.92 -16.64
CA ASP A 352 -44.82 -6.73 -17.36
C ASP A 352 -44.32 -6.01 -18.62
N ILE A 353 -45.24 -5.51 -19.46
CA ILE A 353 -44.93 -4.81 -20.72
C ILE A 353 -44.21 -3.49 -20.45
N LEU A 354 -44.76 -2.64 -19.58
CA LEU A 354 -44.20 -1.32 -19.26
C LEU A 354 -42.77 -1.46 -18.73
N ASN A 355 -42.52 -2.38 -17.80
CA ASN A 355 -41.18 -2.57 -17.24
C ASN A 355 -40.18 -3.09 -18.27
N TRP A 356 -40.60 -3.95 -19.20
CA TRP A 356 -39.72 -4.40 -20.29
C TRP A 356 -39.41 -3.26 -21.26
N ILE A 357 -40.41 -2.49 -21.71
CA ILE A 357 -40.20 -1.33 -22.59
C ILE A 357 -39.24 -0.32 -21.94
N GLY A 358 -39.38 -0.07 -20.63
CA GLY A 358 -38.44 0.77 -19.88
C GLY A 358 -37.01 0.20 -19.81
N ARG A 359 -36.83 -1.12 -19.78
CA ARG A 359 -35.49 -1.75 -19.89
C ARG A 359 -34.91 -1.60 -21.29
N GLU A 360 -35.72 -1.81 -22.33
CA GLU A 360 -35.29 -1.67 -23.72
C GLU A 360 -34.96 -0.22 -24.08
N ALA A 361 -35.70 0.77 -23.55
CA ALA A 361 -35.42 2.21 -23.75
C ALA A 361 -34.05 2.66 -23.22
N LYS A 362 -33.47 1.95 -22.25
CA LYS A 362 -32.09 2.21 -21.78
C LYS A 362 -31.00 1.72 -22.73
N LYS A 363 -31.32 0.88 -23.72
CA LYS A 363 -30.33 0.36 -24.68
C LYS A 363 -30.13 1.41 -25.79
N PRO A 364 -28.89 1.92 -26.02
CA PRO A 364 -28.66 2.98 -27.01
C PRO A 364 -29.18 2.65 -28.42
N SER A 365 -29.09 1.40 -28.84
CA SER A 365 -29.59 0.92 -30.15
C SER A 365 -31.12 0.90 -30.31
N LYS A 366 -31.87 1.19 -29.23
CA LYS A 366 -33.35 1.10 -29.18
C LYS A 366 -34.02 2.36 -28.66
N HIS A 367 -33.27 3.23 -27.99
CA HIS A 367 -33.74 4.45 -27.34
C HIS A 367 -34.60 5.30 -28.28
N ASP A 368 -34.02 5.77 -29.39
CA ASP A 368 -34.69 6.66 -30.35
C ASP A 368 -35.94 6.01 -30.98
N ILE A 369 -35.92 4.69 -31.19
CA ILE A 369 -37.04 3.92 -31.76
C ILE A 369 -38.22 3.91 -30.78
N ILE A 370 -37.95 3.74 -29.48
CA ILE A 370 -38.98 3.68 -28.42
C ILE A 370 -39.47 5.10 -28.07
N GLN A 371 -38.58 6.09 -28.01
CA GLN A 371 -38.94 7.48 -27.73
C GLN A 371 -39.87 8.04 -28.82
N ASN A 372 -39.55 7.80 -30.09
CA ASN A 372 -40.30 8.30 -31.25
C ASN A 372 -41.30 7.27 -31.80
N LEU A 373 -41.80 6.37 -30.95
CA LEU A 373 -42.68 5.28 -31.37
C LEU A 373 -44.11 5.77 -31.65
N GLU A 374 -44.51 5.73 -32.92
CA GLU A 374 -45.90 5.93 -33.33
C GLU A 374 -46.65 4.59 -33.38
N ILE A 375 -47.80 4.51 -32.72
CA ILE A 375 -48.64 3.31 -32.66
C ILE A 375 -49.59 3.24 -33.86
N ARG A 376 -50.00 4.42 -34.33
CA ARG A 376 -50.68 4.74 -35.60
C ARG A 376 -50.56 6.26 -35.82
N PHE A 377 -50.95 6.74 -37.00
CA PHE A 377 -50.77 8.12 -37.49
C PHE A 377 -51.19 9.26 -36.53
N ASP A 378 -52.14 9.01 -35.62
CA ASP A 378 -52.69 9.97 -34.66
C ASP A 378 -52.36 9.64 -33.19
N LEU A 379 -51.55 8.61 -32.91
CA LEU A 379 -51.34 8.08 -31.56
C LEU A 379 -49.86 7.74 -31.27
N PRO A 380 -49.08 8.65 -30.66
CA PRO A 380 -47.73 8.36 -30.21
C PRO A 380 -47.75 7.52 -28.93
N ALA A 381 -46.74 6.64 -28.75
CA ALA A 381 -46.57 5.83 -27.56
C ALA A 381 -46.50 6.66 -26.26
N LYS A 382 -45.93 7.88 -26.36
CA LYS A 382 -45.97 8.92 -25.32
C LYS A 382 -47.35 9.08 -24.69
N GLN A 383 -48.41 9.16 -25.51
CA GLN A 383 -49.76 9.39 -24.99
C GLN A 383 -50.21 8.23 -24.12
N ILE A 384 -50.05 6.99 -24.60
CA ILE A 384 -50.41 5.77 -23.85
C ILE A 384 -49.65 5.69 -22.52
N LEU A 385 -48.35 6.01 -22.52
CA LEU A 385 -47.52 5.99 -21.30
C LEU A 385 -47.98 7.05 -20.28
N LEU A 386 -48.32 8.27 -20.73
CA LEU A 386 -48.83 9.33 -19.86
C LEU A 386 -50.22 9.00 -19.29
N GLU A 387 -51.10 8.38 -20.07
CA GLU A 387 -52.40 7.89 -19.60
C GLU A 387 -52.25 6.88 -18.44
N GLN A 388 -51.19 6.05 -18.44
CA GLN A 388 -50.97 5.06 -17.37
C GLN A 388 -50.53 5.69 -16.02
N LEU A 389 -50.09 6.95 -15.99
CA LEU A 389 -49.91 7.69 -14.72
C LEU A 389 -51.26 7.88 -13.98
N GLY A 390 -52.37 7.88 -14.72
CA GLY A 390 -53.73 7.97 -14.21
C GLY A 390 -54.33 6.65 -13.72
N ASP A 391 -53.69 5.49 -13.96
CA ASP A 391 -54.29 4.17 -13.69
C ASP A 391 -54.66 3.96 -12.21
N ALA A 392 -55.73 3.22 -11.93
CA ALA A 392 -56.17 2.95 -10.56
C ALA A 392 -55.21 2.02 -9.80
N ASP A 393 -54.46 1.16 -10.51
CA ASP A 393 -53.45 0.29 -9.92
C ASP A 393 -52.11 1.04 -9.72
N PHE A 394 -51.64 1.11 -8.47
CA PHE A 394 -50.38 1.79 -8.14
C PHE A 394 -49.16 1.13 -8.82
N GLY A 395 -49.16 -0.18 -9.00
CA GLY A 395 -48.09 -0.89 -9.70
C GLY A 395 -47.99 -0.48 -11.17
N VAL A 396 -49.13 -0.26 -11.83
CA VAL A 396 -49.20 0.31 -13.19
C VAL A 396 -48.67 1.74 -13.21
N LYS A 397 -49.09 2.61 -12.28
CA LYS A 397 -48.54 3.97 -12.13
C LYS A 397 -47.01 3.93 -11.99
N GLN A 398 -46.50 3.11 -11.07
CA GLN A 398 -45.06 2.97 -10.80
C GLN A 398 -44.29 2.47 -12.04
N ALA A 399 -44.80 1.45 -12.72
CA ALA A 399 -44.17 0.94 -13.94
C ALA A 399 -44.15 1.99 -15.06
N ALA A 400 -45.24 2.76 -15.23
CA ALA A 400 -45.32 3.85 -16.21
C ALA A 400 -44.33 4.97 -15.89
N THR A 401 -44.33 5.47 -14.65
CA THR A 401 -43.41 6.51 -14.16
C THR A 401 -41.95 6.12 -14.42
N TRP A 402 -41.52 4.93 -13.99
CA TRP A 402 -40.14 4.49 -14.19
C TRP A 402 -39.79 4.24 -15.65
N THR A 403 -40.75 3.96 -16.52
CA THR A 403 -40.52 3.85 -17.96
C THR A 403 -40.35 5.22 -18.61
N LEU A 404 -41.12 6.23 -18.21
CA LEU A 404 -40.90 7.63 -18.63
C LEU A 404 -39.51 8.14 -18.22
N VAL A 405 -39.08 7.86 -16.98
CA VAL A 405 -37.72 8.20 -16.50
C VAL A 405 -36.63 7.53 -17.33
N LYS A 406 -36.80 6.25 -17.68
CA LYS A 406 -35.81 5.48 -18.48
C LYS A 406 -35.76 5.89 -19.95
N ILE A 407 -36.86 6.44 -20.49
CA ILE A 407 -36.90 7.08 -21.82
C ILE A 407 -36.28 8.49 -21.76
N GLY A 408 -36.35 9.21 -20.63
CA GLY A 408 -35.58 10.45 -20.42
C GLY A 408 -36.02 11.66 -21.27
N ASP A 409 -37.18 11.60 -21.94
CA ASP A 409 -37.68 12.72 -22.74
C ASP A 409 -38.16 13.87 -21.84
N LYS A 410 -37.50 15.03 -21.94
CA LYS A 410 -37.80 16.23 -21.14
C LYS A 410 -39.27 16.67 -21.20
N SER A 411 -39.99 16.32 -22.27
CA SER A 411 -41.40 16.63 -22.44
C SER A 411 -42.34 15.80 -21.54
N TYR A 412 -41.81 14.89 -20.72
CA TYR A 412 -42.52 14.18 -19.64
C TYR A 412 -42.41 14.87 -18.29
N ILE A 413 -41.40 15.74 -18.09
CA ILE A 413 -41.10 16.39 -16.80
C ILE A 413 -42.32 17.11 -16.20
N PRO A 414 -43.14 17.88 -16.95
CA PRO A 414 -44.34 18.50 -16.40
C PRO A 414 -45.32 17.49 -15.82
N SER A 415 -45.56 16.36 -16.51
CA SER A 415 -46.48 15.31 -16.06
C SER A 415 -45.94 14.52 -14.87
N LEU A 416 -44.62 14.35 -14.75
CA LEU A 416 -43.99 13.81 -13.55
C LEU A 416 -44.10 14.78 -12.36
N ALA A 417 -43.99 16.09 -12.60
CA ALA A 417 -44.18 17.12 -11.58
C ALA A 417 -45.64 17.24 -11.09
N GLU A 418 -46.64 16.92 -11.91
CA GLU A 418 -48.04 16.83 -11.45
C GLU A 418 -48.25 15.72 -10.40
N LEU A 419 -47.41 14.67 -10.35
CA LEU A 419 -47.50 13.63 -9.31
C LEU A 419 -47.25 14.18 -7.90
N LEU A 420 -46.46 15.26 -7.78
CA LEU A 420 -46.22 15.94 -6.50
C LEU A 420 -47.48 16.62 -5.95
N LYS A 421 -48.51 16.86 -6.77
CA LYS A 421 -49.77 17.48 -6.32
C LYS A 421 -50.83 16.46 -5.88
N ASN A 422 -50.51 15.18 -5.88
CA ASN A 422 -51.46 14.14 -5.50
C ASN A 422 -51.71 14.15 -3.98
N ASP A 423 -52.94 13.84 -3.55
CA ASP A 423 -53.28 13.70 -2.14
C ASP A 423 -52.73 12.40 -1.52
N ASP A 424 -52.45 11.38 -2.35
CA ASP A 424 -51.78 10.16 -1.92
C ASP A 424 -50.26 10.37 -1.80
N LYS A 425 -49.76 10.33 -0.56
CA LYS A 425 -48.34 10.43 -0.22
C LYS A 425 -47.48 9.40 -0.97
N GLN A 426 -47.99 8.21 -1.27
CA GLN A 426 -47.26 7.18 -2.02
C GLN A 426 -47.04 7.59 -3.49
N VAL A 427 -47.99 8.32 -4.08
CA VAL A 427 -47.85 8.89 -5.43
C VAL A 427 -46.90 10.10 -5.42
N VAL A 428 -46.94 10.94 -4.38
CA VAL A 428 -45.99 12.05 -4.20
C VAL A 428 -44.54 11.55 -4.13
N LEU A 429 -44.27 10.53 -3.31
CA LEU A 429 -42.92 9.94 -3.19
C LEU A 429 -42.46 9.31 -4.52
N LEU A 430 -43.35 8.61 -5.23
CA LEU A 430 -43.05 8.10 -6.58
C LEU A 430 -42.69 9.22 -7.56
N GLY A 431 -43.38 10.36 -7.50
CA GLY A 431 -43.04 11.56 -8.27
C GLY A 431 -41.68 12.15 -7.88
N GLN A 432 -41.39 12.20 -6.58
CA GLN A 432 -40.12 12.67 -6.04
C GLN A 432 -38.93 11.84 -6.54
N ASP A 433 -38.98 10.51 -6.34
CA ASP A 433 -37.94 9.58 -6.78
C ASP A 433 -37.71 9.65 -8.29
N ALA A 434 -38.81 9.74 -9.06
CA ALA A 434 -38.76 9.80 -10.52
C ALA A 434 -38.10 11.09 -11.02
N LEU A 435 -38.41 12.23 -10.41
CA LEU A 435 -37.83 13.52 -10.76
C LEU A 435 -36.37 13.63 -10.31
N ALA A 436 -36.03 13.14 -9.12
CA ALA A 436 -34.64 13.06 -8.64
C ALA A 436 -33.76 12.22 -9.59
N ALA A 437 -34.30 11.12 -10.12
CA ALA A 437 -33.63 10.26 -11.09
C ALA A 437 -33.71 10.76 -12.55
N PHE A 438 -34.40 11.87 -12.85
CA PHE A 438 -34.69 12.27 -14.23
C PHE A 438 -33.48 12.95 -14.90
N PRO A 439 -33.07 12.53 -16.11
CA PRO A 439 -32.00 13.17 -16.87
C PRO A 439 -32.48 14.49 -17.52
N GLY A 440 -32.36 15.61 -16.80
CA GLY A 440 -32.70 16.93 -17.36
C GLY A 440 -32.70 18.04 -16.32
N ASP A 441 -33.14 19.23 -16.76
CA ASP A 441 -33.55 20.32 -15.87
C ASP A 441 -35.03 20.11 -15.51
N ILE A 442 -35.31 19.99 -14.21
CA ILE A 442 -36.66 19.79 -13.65
C ILE A 442 -37.17 21.02 -12.91
N ASP A 443 -36.31 22.02 -12.71
CA ASP A 443 -36.36 22.92 -11.56
C ASP A 443 -37.57 23.86 -11.66
N GLY A 444 -37.83 24.38 -12.87
CA GLY A 444 -39.02 25.18 -13.17
C GLY A 444 -40.34 24.41 -13.07
N ALA A 445 -40.35 23.10 -13.37
CA ALA A 445 -41.56 22.27 -13.26
C ALA A 445 -41.85 21.91 -11.80
N VAL A 446 -40.82 21.56 -11.02
CA VAL A 446 -40.92 21.33 -9.57
C VAL A 446 -41.39 22.60 -8.85
N ALA A 447 -40.77 23.75 -9.13
CA ALA A 447 -41.16 25.02 -8.52
C ALA A 447 -42.62 25.41 -8.83
N LYS A 448 -43.09 25.13 -10.05
CA LYS A 448 -44.50 25.32 -10.42
C LYS A 448 -45.43 24.33 -9.69
N ALA A 449 -44.99 23.12 -9.40
CA ALA A 449 -45.79 22.14 -8.67
C ALA A 449 -45.95 22.52 -7.18
N ILE A 450 -44.89 23.02 -6.53
CA ILE A 450 -44.91 23.44 -5.12
C ILE A 450 -46.04 24.45 -4.83
N SER A 451 -46.29 25.40 -5.73
CA SER A 451 -47.26 26.49 -5.48
C SER A 451 -48.71 26.01 -5.33
N SER A 452 -49.06 24.83 -5.86
CA SER A 452 -50.42 24.26 -5.79
C SER A 452 -50.49 22.84 -5.22
N ALA A 453 -49.40 22.33 -4.64
CA ALA A 453 -49.37 21.03 -3.98
C ALA A 453 -49.82 21.09 -2.50
N ALA A 454 -50.30 19.96 -1.99
CA ALA A 454 -50.47 19.74 -0.54
C ALA A 454 -49.11 19.67 0.18
N ASN A 455 -49.11 19.71 1.52
CA ASN A 455 -47.88 19.79 2.33
C ASN A 455 -46.82 18.73 1.99
N ALA A 456 -47.23 17.48 1.75
CA ALA A 456 -46.30 16.40 1.36
C ALA A 456 -45.59 16.71 0.03
N GLY A 457 -46.32 17.18 -0.97
CA GLY A 457 -45.79 17.58 -2.27
C GLY A 457 -44.91 18.83 -2.21
N LYS A 458 -45.27 19.79 -1.35
CA LYS A 458 -44.44 20.97 -1.08
C LYS A 458 -43.09 20.58 -0.50
N ILE A 459 -43.06 19.71 0.52
CA ILE A 459 -41.82 19.21 1.14
C ILE A 459 -40.96 18.47 0.11
N ALA A 460 -41.54 17.49 -0.62
CA ALA A 460 -40.84 16.76 -1.66
C ALA A 460 -40.27 17.66 -2.77
N GLY A 461 -41.00 18.69 -3.17
CA GLY A 461 -40.53 19.69 -4.14
C GLY A 461 -39.40 20.57 -3.61
N LEU A 462 -39.46 21.01 -2.36
CA LEU A 462 -38.38 21.79 -1.71
C LEU A 462 -37.08 20.96 -1.59
N GLU A 463 -37.21 19.68 -1.22
CA GLU A 463 -36.09 18.73 -1.20
C GLU A 463 -35.49 18.51 -2.59
N LEU A 464 -36.31 18.39 -3.64
CA LEU A 464 -35.84 18.31 -5.02
C LEU A 464 -35.05 19.56 -5.43
N LEU A 465 -35.58 20.77 -5.18
CA LEU A 465 -34.87 22.02 -5.50
C LEU A 465 -33.52 22.11 -4.76
N ALA A 466 -33.45 21.65 -3.52
CA ALA A 466 -32.20 21.58 -2.75
C ALA A 466 -31.20 20.57 -3.35
N MET A 467 -31.63 19.33 -3.63
CA MET A 467 -30.79 18.30 -4.26
C MET A 467 -30.23 18.75 -5.61
N ARG A 468 -31.01 19.53 -6.36
CA ARG A 468 -30.65 20.10 -7.67
C ARG A 468 -29.82 21.38 -7.60
N LYS A 469 -29.70 21.99 -6.42
CA LYS A 469 -29.12 23.32 -6.20
C LYS A 469 -29.75 24.40 -7.11
N ALA A 470 -31.07 24.41 -7.16
CA ALA A 470 -31.87 25.23 -8.06
C ALA A 470 -31.89 26.72 -7.66
N THR A 471 -30.74 27.40 -7.75
CA THR A 471 -30.58 28.79 -7.28
C THR A 471 -31.46 29.81 -8.02
N ALA A 472 -31.88 29.49 -9.25
CA ALA A 472 -32.88 30.25 -10.00
C ALA A 472 -34.24 30.32 -9.27
N ASN A 473 -34.57 29.32 -8.44
CA ASN A 473 -35.87 29.10 -7.83
C ASN A 473 -35.93 29.48 -6.33
N ILE A 474 -34.91 30.20 -5.81
CA ILE A 474 -34.86 30.66 -4.41
C ILE A 474 -36.17 31.33 -3.95
N ASN A 475 -36.80 32.15 -4.77
CA ASN A 475 -38.06 32.83 -4.44
C ASN A 475 -39.21 31.86 -4.09
N THR A 476 -39.23 30.66 -4.67
CA THR A 476 -40.21 29.61 -4.32
C THR A 476 -39.96 29.07 -2.91
N VAL A 477 -38.70 28.94 -2.51
CA VAL A 477 -38.32 28.51 -1.15
C VAL A 477 -38.63 29.63 -0.13
N LEU A 478 -38.30 30.88 -0.46
CA LEU A 478 -38.60 32.04 0.40
C LEU A 478 -40.09 32.27 0.61
N ASP A 479 -40.92 32.11 -0.43
CA ASP A 479 -42.38 32.15 -0.31
C ASP A 479 -42.88 31.07 0.67
N GLN A 480 -42.37 29.83 0.58
CA GLN A 480 -42.77 28.77 1.51
C GLN A 480 -42.28 29.00 2.96
N ILE A 481 -41.15 29.70 3.18
CA ILE A 481 -40.75 30.17 4.53
C ILE A 481 -41.78 31.17 5.10
N GLN A 482 -42.36 32.03 4.25
CA GLN A 482 -43.35 33.01 4.67
C GLN A 482 -44.75 32.38 4.87
N THR A 483 -45.23 31.60 3.90
CA THR A 483 -46.64 31.19 3.77
C THR A 483 -46.92 29.72 4.10
N GLY A 484 -45.90 28.86 4.23
CA GLY A 484 -46.08 27.43 4.46
C GLY A 484 -46.65 27.04 5.83
N SER A 485 -47.06 25.78 5.99
CA SER A 485 -47.30 25.18 7.31
C SER A 485 -45.99 25.04 8.10
N PRO A 486 -46.01 24.79 9.43
CA PRO A 486 -44.78 24.64 10.21
C PRO A 486 -43.79 23.61 9.64
N GLU A 487 -44.29 22.49 9.12
CA GLU A 487 -43.49 21.42 8.51
C GLU A 487 -42.89 21.85 7.16
N VAL A 488 -43.69 22.54 6.33
CA VAL A 488 -43.23 23.10 5.05
C VAL A 488 -42.19 24.20 5.27
N LYS A 489 -42.36 25.06 6.30
CA LYS A 489 -41.38 26.08 6.68
C LYS A 489 -40.07 25.47 7.14
N ALA A 490 -40.12 24.40 7.95
CA ALA A 490 -38.93 23.66 8.36
C ALA A 490 -38.17 23.07 7.16
N ALA A 491 -38.88 22.42 6.23
CA ALA A 491 -38.29 21.91 4.99
C ALA A 491 -37.68 23.03 4.13
N ALA A 492 -38.35 24.18 4.02
CA ALA A 492 -37.86 25.33 3.26
C ALA A 492 -36.59 25.94 3.88
N TYR A 493 -36.50 26.05 5.21
CA TYR A 493 -35.26 26.47 5.90
C TYR A 493 -34.11 25.46 5.73
N VAL A 494 -34.40 24.16 5.63
CA VAL A 494 -33.38 23.13 5.33
C VAL A 494 -32.89 23.27 3.88
N ALA A 495 -33.80 23.43 2.93
CA ALA A 495 -33.50 23.61 1.51
C ALA A 495 -32.73 24.91 1.21
N LEU A 496 -32.98 25.98 1.98
CA LEU A 496 -32.47 27.33 1.71
C LEU A 496 -30.95 27.37 1.47
N LYS A 497 -30.16 26.64 2.27
CA LYS A 497 -28.69 26.63 2.14
C LYS A 497 -28.20 26.11 0.79
N ASP A 498 -28.97 25.25 0.11
CA ASP A 498 -28.57 24.60 -1.13
C ASP A 498 -29.12 25.33 -2.37
N VAL A 499 -30.09 26.24 -2.19
CA VAL A 499 -30.69 27.07 -3.27
C VAL A 499 -30.29 28.55 -3.24
N VAL A 500 -29.38 28.96 -2.36
CA VAL A 500 -28.81 30.31 -2.35
C VAL A 500 -27.55 30.40 -3.22
N GLY A 501 -27.33 31.55 -3.85
CA GLY A 501 -26.08 31.89 -4.51
C GLY A 501 -25.56 33.27 -4.09
N GLU A 502 -24.47 33.68 -4.74
CA GLU A 502 -23.76 34.93 -4.47
C GLU A 502 -24.67 36.18 -4.48
N ARG A 503 -25.58 36.24 -5.47
CA ARG A 503 -26.55 37.34 -5.63
C ARG A 503 -27.49 37.50 -4.43
N ASP A 504 -27.63 36.46 -3.61
CA ASP A 504 -28.59 36.39 -2.51
C ASP A 504 -27.96 36.78 -1.16
N ILE A 505 -26.63 36.95 -1.07
CA ILE A 505 -25.88 37.24 0.17
C ILE A 505 -26.50 38.40 0.97
N THR A 506 -26.76 39.54 0.32
CA THR A 506 -27.30 40.74 0.97
C THR A 506 -28.70 40.49 1.55
N ASN A 507 -29.54 39.75 0.84
CA ASN A 507 -30.89 39.40 1.30
C ASN A 507 -30.83 38.40 2.47
N MET A 508 -29.98 37.37 2.36
CA MET A 508 -29.78 36.39 3.44
C MET A 508 -29.24 37.03 4.71
N CYS A 509 -28.38 38.06 4.58
CA CYS A 509 -27.91 38.86 5.70
C CYS A 509 -29.04 39.66 6.37
N GLY A 510 -29.87 40.38 5.61
CA GLY A 510 -31.00 41.12 6.16
C GLY A 510 -32.06 40.21 6.81
N MET A 511 -32.29 39.03 6.24
CA MET A 511 -33.14 37.99 6.83
C MET A 511 -32.53 37.41 8.12
N LEU A 512 -31.22 37.16 8.17
CA LEU A 512 -30.54 36.69 9.39
C LEU A 512 -30.68 37.72 10.53
N GLU A 513 -30.53 39.01 10.25
CA GLU A 513 -30.69 40.08 11.24
C GLU A 513 -32.13 40.26 11.74
N THR A 514 -33.12 39.76 11.02
CA THR A 514 -34.55 39.84 11.37
C THR A 514 -35.17 38.51 11.79
N ALA A 515 -34.39 37.43 11.75
CA ALA A 515 -34.79 36.09 12.14
C ALA A 515 -35.11 35.98 13.64
N ASP A 516 -36.08 35.12 13.97
CA ASP A 516 -36.24 34.63 15.33
C ASP A 516 -35.12 33.63 15.71
N ALA A 517 -35.03 33.29 17.00
CA ALA A 517 -33.97 32.44 17.52
C ALA A 517 -33.91 31.03 16.90
N LEU A 518 -35.03 30.50 16.39
CA LEU A 518 -35.07 29.18 15.73
C LEU A 518 -34.63 29.27 14.26
N ALA A 519 -34.88 30.41 13.62
CA ALA A 519 -34.47 30.70 12.25
C ALA A 519 -33.00 31.16 12.11
N VAL A 520 -32.35 31.67 13.17
CA VAL A 520 -30.94 32.10 13.10
C VAL A 520 -29.98 31.00 12.59
N PRO A 521 -29.95 29.76 13.14
CA PRO A 521 -29.03 28.73 12.66
C PRO A 521 -29.19 28.31 11.18
N PRO A 522 -30.41 28.08 10.63
CA PRO A 522 -30.55 27.84 9.18
C PRO A 522 -30.19 29.07 8.35
N MET A 523 -30.48 30.29 8.81
CA MET A 523 -30.07 31.52 8.11
C MET A 523 -28.54 31.70 8.08
N GLN A 524 -27.82 31.41 9.16
CA GLN A 524 -26.35 31.42 9.18
C GLN A 524 -25.78 30.41 8.18
N ARG A 525 -26.33 29.19 8.09
CA ARG A 525 -25.93 28.19 7.09
C ARG A 525 -26.19 28.66 5.65
N ALA A 526 -27.30 29.36 5.41
CA ALA A 526 -27.59 29.96 4.11
C ALA A 526 -26.57 31.05 3.75
N VAL A 527 -26.24 31.96 4.68
CA VAL A 527 -25.19 32.99 4.44
C VAL A 527 -23.83 32.33 4.18
N ILE A 528 -23.42 31.32 4.96
CA ILE A 528 -22.16 30.58 4.75
C ILE A 528 -22.12 29.93 3.36
N SER A 529 -23.23 29.32 2.92
CA SER A 529 -23.32 28.68 1.61
C SER A 529 -23.26 29.71 0.47
N ALA A 530 -24.00 30.82 0.59
CA ALA A 530 -24.00 31.90 -0.40
C ALA A 530 -22.60 32.56 -0.54
N LEU A 531 -21.84 32.67 0.54
CA LEU A 531 -20.44 33.13 0.54
C LEU A 531 -19.46 32.11 -0.05
N SER A 532 -19.83 30.85 -0.21
CA SER A 532 -18.89 29.79 -0.61
C SER A 532 -18.44 29.88 -2.08
N SER A 533 -19.11 30.67 -2.93
CA SER A 533 -18.65 30.99 -4.28
C SER A 533 -17.53 32.03 -4.34
N LEU A 534 -17.44 32.90 -3.33
CA LEU A 534 -16.47 34.01 -3.31
C LEU A 534 -15.04 33.52 -3.03
N PRO A 535 -14.00 34.26 -3.48
CA PRO A 535 -12.62 34.10 -2.99
C PRO A 535 -12.51 34.24 -1.46
N ALA A 536 -11.52 33.59 -0.85
CA ALA A 536 -11.39 33.55 0.62
C ALA A 536 -11.24 34.93 1.28
N ALA A 537 -10.51 35.85 0.66
CA ALA A 537 -10.36 37.24 1.13
C ALA A 537 -11.71 37.99 1.12
N ASP A 538 -12.40 37.94 -0.01
CA ASP A 538 -13.69 38.61 -0.26
C ASP A 538 -14.78 38.14 0.72
N ARG A 539 -14.74 36.88 1.18
CA ARG A 539 -15.61 36.37 2.24
C ARG A 539 -15.40 37.12 3.56
N VAL A 540 -14.15 37.26 4.00
CA VAL A 540 -13.83 37.96 5.26
C VAL A 540 -14.21 39.44 5.17
N GLU A 541 -13.88 40.11 4.06
CA GLU A 541 -14.25 41.51 3.86
C GLU A 541 -15.79 41.67 3.87
N THR A 542 -16.50 40.82 3.15
CA THR A 542 -17.98 40.89 3.05
C THR A 542 -18.65 40.67 4.40
N VAL A 543 -18.22 39.65 5.16
CA VAL A 543 -18.76 39.38 6.50
C VAL A 543 -18.40 40.50 7.48
N THR A 544 -17.15 40.97 7.49
CA THR A 544 -16.70 42.05 8.40
C THR A 544 -17.41 43.37 8.11
N ARG A 545 -17.56 43.73 6.83
CA ARG A 545 -18.36 44.89 6.38
C ARG A 545 -19.80 44.76 6.83
N ARG A 546 -20.40 43.57 6.77
CA ARG A 546 -21.78 43.36 7.23
C ARG A 546 -21.90 43.42 8.75
N MET A 547 -20.95 42.89 9.50
CA MET A 547 -20.88 43.02 10.96
C MET A 547 -20.90 44.49 11.40
N LEU A 548 -20.11 45.35 10.75
CA LEU A 548 -20.10 46.79 11.02
C LEU A 548 -21.46 47.46 10.73
N GLN A 549 -22.19 46.99 9.72
CA GLN A 549 -23.53 47.50 9.38
C GLN A 549 -24.63 46.98 10.32
N ALA A 550 -24.48 45.75 10.86
CA ALA A 550 -25.46 45.10 11.72
C ALA A 550 -25.54 45.69 13.14
N GLY A 551 -24.58 46.55 13.53
CA GLY A 551 -24.61 47.27 14.81
C GLY A 551 -24.61 46.33 16.02
N ASN A 552 -25.69 46.35 16.81
CA ASN A 552 -25.83 45.48 17.98
C ASN A 552 -26.15 44.01 17.65
N LYS A 553 -26.31 43.66 16.36
CA LYS A 553 -26.52 42.29 15.85
C LYS A 553 -25.28 41.68 15.20
N ASP A 554 -24.12 42.34 15.30
CA ASP A 554 -22.85 41.86 14.74
C ASP A 554 -22.48 40.44 15.19
N TYR A 555 -22.87 40.04 16.41
CA TYR A 555 -22.66 38.71 16.96
C TYR A 555 -23.26 37.56 16.14
N LEU A 556 -24.32 37.81 15.34
CA LEU A 556 -24.93 36.80 14.47
C LEU A 556 -23.98 36.28 13.39
N TYR A 557 -22.90 37.02 13.12
CA TYR A 557 -21.93 36.71 12.06
C TYR A 557 -20.69 35.98 12.56
N TYR A 558 -20.45 35.79 13.86
CA TYR A 558 -19.24 35.10 14.31
C TYR A 558 -19.13 33.67 13.74
N LEU A 559 -20.22 32.90 13.72
CA LEU A 559 -20.24 31.56 13.10
C LEU A 559 -20.06 31.60 11.57
N VAL A 560 -20.55 32.67 10.94
CA VAL A 560 -20.33 32.90 9.49
C VAL A 560 -18.84 33.19 9.25
N LEU A 561 -18.24 34.03 10.10
CA LEU A 561 -16.84 34.41 10.04
C LEU A 561 -15.90 33.22 10.31
N SER A 562 -16.25 32.29 11.21
CA SER A 562 -15.45 31.09 11.49
C SER A 562 -15.36 30.13 10.31
N SER A 563 -16.36 30.14 9.41
CA SER A 563 -16.34 29.36 8.18
C SER A 563 -15.28 29.79 7.15
N THR A 564 -14.66 30.97 7.34
CA THR A 564 -13.67 31.53 6.40
C THR A 564 -12.25 30.96 6.59
N GLY A 565 -11.92 30.48 7.79
CA GLY A 565 -10.62 29.91 8.11
C GLY A 565 -9.43 30.89 8.04
N GLN A 566 -9.65 32.22 8.11
CA GLN A 566 -8.58 33.21 8.00
C GLN A 566 -8.08 33.73 9.37
N PRO A 567 -6.77 34.00 9.57
CA PRO A 567 -6.25 34.47 10.85
C PRO A 567 -6.97 35.72 11.42
N ASP A 568 -7.29 36.71 10.59
CA ASP A 568 -7.98 37.93 11.01
C ASP A 568 -9.43 37.68 11.48
N ALA A 569 -10.08 36.68 10.87
CA ALA A 569 -11.39 36.21 11.27
C ALA A 569 -11.33 35.56 12.66
N LEU A 570 -10.33 34.71 12.91
CA LEU A 570 -10.10 34.13 14.24
C LEU A 570 -9.82 35.21 15.28
N ALA A 571 -8.90 36.14 15.02
CA ALA A 571 -8.57 37.25 15.93
C ALA A 571 -9.80 38.10 16.29
N THR A 572 -10.70 38.32 15.33
CA THR A 572 -11.97 39.04 15.53
C THR A 572 -12.94 38.27 16.44
N ILE A 573 -13.05 36.95 16.28
CA ILE A 573 -13.87 36.07 17.13
C ILE A 573 -13.30 36.00 18.55
N VAL A 574 -11.99 35.80 18.69
CA VAL A 574 -11.29 35.78 19.99
C VAL A 574 -11.49 37.09 20.74
N LYS A 575 -11.28 38.23 20.08
CA LYS A 575 -11.58 39.56 20.65
C LYS A 575 -13.04 39.65 21.10
N GLY A 576 -13.97 39.13 20.28
CA GLY A 576 -15.40 39.05 20.61
C GLY A 576 -15.67 38.29 21.91
N PHE A 577 -15.09 37.11 22.07
CA PHE A 577 -15.22 36.31 23.30
C PHE A 577 -14.60 37.00 24.52
N ARG A 578 -13.41 37.60 24.37
CA ARG A 578 -12.66 38.22 25.47
C ARG A 578 -13.25 39.55 25.97
N SER A 579 -13.88 40.34 25.10
CA SER A 579 -14.37 41.69 25.45
C SER A 579 -15.88 41.83 25.65
N SER A 580 -16.66 40.79 25.32
CA SER A 580 -18.14 40.85 25.35
C SER A 580 -18.75 40.06 26.50
N THR A 581 -20.06 40.24 26.71
CA THR A 581 -20.84 39.53 27.75
C THR A 581 -22.16 38.99 27.18
N GLY A 582 -22.71 37.95 27.80
CA GLY A 582 -23.98 37.32 27.40
C GLY A 582 -23.95 36.78 25.97
N VAL A 583 -25.08 36.86 25.26
CA VAL A 583 -25.30 36.29 23.91
C VAL A 583 -24.16 36.58 22.92
N LYS A 584 -23.52 37.76 22.99
CA LYS A 584 -22.39 38.10 22.13
C LYS A 584 -21.12 37.30 22.43
N ARG A 585 -20.84 37.05 23.71
CA ARG A 585 -19.74 36.16 24.14
C ARG A 585 -20.03 34.71 23.77
N ASP A 586 -21.26 34.26 23.98
CA ASP A 586 -21.68 32.88 23.67
C ASP A 586 -21.63 32.61 22.16
N ALA A 587 -22.06 33.56 21.31
CA ALA A 587 -21.95 33.44 19.86
C ALA A 587 -20.49 33.45 19.35
N ALA A 588 -19.60 34.21 20.00
CA ALA A 588 -18.17 34.15 19.72
C ALA A 588 -17.57 32.80 20.13
N PHE A 589 -17.97 32.26 21.29
CA PHE A 589 -17.53 30.95 21.76
C PHE A 589 -17.96 29.81 20.82
N GLU A 590 -19.24 29.78 20.43
CA GLU A 590 -19.77 28.81 19.46
C GLU A 590 -19.01 28.87 18.12
N ALA A 591 -18.59 30.06 17.69
CA ALA A 591 -17.77 30.22 16.50
C ALA A 591 -16.34 29.65 16.66
N LEU A 592 -15.74 29.71 17.85
CA LEU A 592 -14.47 29.02 18.15
C LEU A 592 -14.65 27.49 18.14
N LEU A 593 -15.76 26.98 18.69
CA LEU A 593 -16.05 25.52 18.69
C LEU A 593 -16.25 24.95 17.28
N ASN A 594 -16.78 25.76 16.35
CA ASN A 594 -17.01 25.39 14.95
C ASN A 594 -15.83 25.68 14.02
N TRP A 595 -14.74 26.27 14.55
CA TRP A 595 -13.52 26.53 13.79
C TRP A 595 -12.83 25.21 13.42
N LYS A 596 -12.32 25.10 12.19
CA LYS A 596 -11.82 23.83 11.63
C LYS A 596 -10.30 23.65 11.68
N GLY A 597 -9.54 24.74 11.69
CA GLY A 597 -8.09 24.71 11.73
C GLY A 597 -7.53 24.51 13.13
N ILE A 598 -6.26 24.11 13.22
CA ILE A 598 -5.58 23.83 14.50
C ILE A 598 -5.21 25.10 15.28
N GLU A 599 -5.13 26.24 14.59
CA GLU A 599 -4.73 27.54 15.12
C GLU A 599 -5.66 28.08 16.24
N VAL A 600 -6.89 27.57 16.35
CA VAL A 600 -7.82 27.89 17.45
C VAL A 600 -7.51 27.11 18.73
N ALA A 601 -6.73 26.02 18.66
CA ALA A 601 -6.52 25.10 19.77
C ALA A 601 -5.83 25.78 20.98
N ASP A 602 -4.85 26.66 20.73
CA ASP A 602 -4.17 27.40 21.82
C ASP A 602 -5.14 28.31 22.58
N GLU A 603 -6.09 28.95 21.89
CA GLU A 603 -7.12 29.76 22.53
C GLU A 603 -8.12 28.88 23.30
N LEU A 604 -8.59 27.76 22.72
CA LEU A 604 -9.48 26.82 23.44
C LEU A 604 -8.83 26.28 24.72
N TYR A 605 -7.54 25.93 24.67
CA TYR A 605 -6.76 25.51 25.83
C TYR A 605 -6.63 26.64 26.87
N THR A 606 -6.40 27.86 26.42
CA THR A 606 -6.31 29.05 27.30
C THR A 606 -7.65 29.34 27.97
N ILE A 607 -8.76 29.27 27.24
CA ILE A 607 -10.13 29.40 27.78
C ILE A 607 -10.36 28.36 28.89
N CYS A 608 -9.92 27.11 28.69
CA CYS A 608 -10.01 26.07 29.70
C CYS A 608 -9.22 26.40 30.97
N LYS A 609 -7.95 26.84 30.84
CA LYS A 609 -7.10 27.16 32.01
C LYS A 609 -7.62 28.35 32.82
N GLU A 610 -8.12 29.38 32.16
CA GLU A 610 -8.61 30.58 32.84
C GLU A 610 -10.01 30.40 33.46
N ASN A 611 -10.86 29.56 32.86
CA ASN A 611 -12.28 29.48 33.19
C ASN A 611 -12.67 28.07 33.69
N LEU A 612 -11.85 27.47 34.57
CA LEU A 612 -11.99 26.09 35.08
C LEU A 612 -13.39 25.73 35.59
N SER A 613 -14.15 26.67 36.16
CA SER A 613 -15.49 26.44 36.70
C SER A 613 -16.62 27.01 35.83
N SER A 614 -16.35 27.31 34.55
CA SER A 614 -17.34 27.87 33.61
C SER A 614 -18.02 26.79 32.75
N ASN A 615 -19.20 27.13 32.23
CA ASN A 615 -19.89 26.39 31.18
C ASN A 615 -19.12 26.33 29.83
N TYR A 616 -18.01 27.07 29.69
CA TYR A 616 -17.16 27.04 28.51
C TYR A 616 -16.07 25.94 28.58
N PHE A 617 -15.80 25.36 29.76
CA PHE A 617 -14.70 24.40 29.93
C PHE A 617 -14.91 23.11 29.11
N ASP A 618 -16.01 22.38 29.34
CA ASP A 618 -16.25 21.08 28.69
C ASP A 618 -16.30 21.16 27.16
N PRO A 619 -17.01 22.12 26.52
CA PRO A 619 -17.02 22.24 25.07
C PRO A 619 -15.64 22.63 24.51
N ALA A 620 -14.91 23.52 25.18
CA ALA A 620 -13.58 23.94 24.72
C ALA A 620 -12.57 22.80 24.79
N LEU A 621 -12.55 22.04 25.90
CA LEU A 621 -11.68 20.87 26.05
C LEU A 621 -12.03 19.78 25.04
N THR A 622 -13.32 19.52 24.81
CA THR A 622 -13.79 18.53 23.83
C THR A 622 -13.33 18.89 22.40
N THR A 623 -13.49 20.16 22.00
CA THR A 623 -13.04 20.62 20.69
C THR A 623 -11.51 20.67 20.59
N TYR A 624 -10.80 21.07 21.65
CA TYR A 624 -9.33 21.02 21.71
C TYR A 624 -8.82 19.60 21.45
N VAL A 625 -9.30 18.61 22.22
CA VAL A 625 -8.94 17.19 22.08
C VAL A 625 -9.22 16.70 20.66
N LYS A 626 -10.39 17.04 20.09
CA LYS A 626 -10.75 16.68 18.71
C LYS A 626 -9.78 17.27 17.67
N LEU A 627 -9.37 18.53 17.81
CA LEU A 627 -8.46 19.20 16.88
C LEU A 627 -7.04 18.61 16.97
N VAL A 628 -6.50 18.44 18.18
CA VAL A 628 -5.14 17.92 18.37
C VAL A 628 -5.03 16.41 18.13
N SER A 629 -6.14 15.68 18.04
CA SER A 629 -6.15 14.25 17.68
C SER A 629 -6.15 13.99 16.17
N ASN A 630 -6.19 15.04 15.34
CA ASN A 630 -6.26 14.93 13.88
C ASN A 630 -5.07 14.11 13.32
N PRO A 631 -5.30 13.00 12.60
CA PRO A 631 -4.23 12.11 12.11
C PRO A 631 -3.31 12.74 11.05
N ALA A 632 -3.56 13.99 10.62
CA ALA A 632 -2.61 14.78 9.85
C ALA A 632 -1.36 15.19 10.67
N PHE A 633 -1.41 15.10 12.00
CA PHE A 633 -0.26 15.33 12.88
C PHE A 633 0.44 14.02 13.28
N THR A 634 1.76 14.09 13.45
CA THR A 634 2.59 12.96 13.93
C THR A 634 2.10 12.42 15.28
N GLY A 635 2.39 11.15 15.57
CA GLY A 635 1.98 10.53 16.83
C GLY A 635 2.52 11.28 18.06
N GLU A 636 3.73 11.80 17.93
CA GLU A 636 4.47 12.57 18.94
C GLU A 636 3.79 13.91 19.22
N ASN A 637 3.48 14.72 18.20
CA ASN A 637 2.79 16.00 18.42
C ASN A 637 1.36 15.84 18.94
N ARG A 638 0.66 14.77 18.51
CA ARG A 638 -0.64 14.40 19.08
C ARG A 638 -0.48 14.02 20.56
N LEU A 639 0.50 13.19 20.92
CA LEU A 639 0.78 12.84 22.31
C LEU A 639 1.07 14.08 23.17
N LEU A 640 2.01 14.93 22.74
CA LEU A 640 2.41 16.12 23.50
C LEU A 640 1.21 17.05 23.78
N SER A 641 0.35 17.26 22.78
CA SER A 641 -0.88 18.04 22.91
C SER A 641 -1.94 17.36 23.79
N LEU A 642 -2.09 16.04 23.70
CA LEU A 642 -3.02 15.26 24.54
C LEU A 642 -2.56 15.21 26.01
N ARG A 643 -1.25 15.26 26.29
CA ARG A 643 -0.73 15.43 27.65
C ARG A 643 -1.12 16.79 28.23
N LYS A 644 -1.05 17.89 27.45
CA LYS A 644 -1.56 19.21 27.89
C LYS A 644 -3.05 19.16 28.24
N ALA A 645 -3.86 18.44 27.47
CA ALA A 645 -5.27 18.23 27.79
C ALA A 645 -5.46 17.42 29.09
N MET A 646 -4.64 16.38 29.30
CA MET A 646 -4.69 15.54 30.51
C MET A 646 -4.36 16.32 31.78
N GLU A 647 -3.38 17.24 31.72
CA GLU A 647 -2.97 18.10 32.84
C GLU A 647 -4.10 19.01 33.37
N ILE A 648 -5.09 19.33 32.54
CA ILE A 648 -6.24 20.18 32.91
C ILE A 648 -7.55 19.39 33.08
N ALA A 649 -7.57 18.10 32.79
CA ALA A 649 -8.78 17.27 32.84
C ALA A 649 -9.29 17.09 34.27
N GLN A 650 -10.54 17.51 34.51
CA GLN A 650 -11.19 17.54 35.81
C GLN A 650 -11.99 16.28 36.12
N THR A 651 -12.52 15.60 35.09
CA THR A 651 -13.39 14.43 35.25
C THR A 651 -12.80 13.18 34.62
N ASP A 652 -13.12 12.02 35.16
CA ASP A 652 -12.62 10.74 34.63
C ASP A 652 -13.15 10.47 33.20
N ALA A 653 -14.32 11.00 32.83
CA ALA A 653 -14.83 10.95 31.46
C ALA A 653 -13.93 11.70 30.46
N GLN A 654 -13.44 12.89 30.82
CA GLN A 654 -12.47 13.63 30.01
C GLN A 654 -11.15 12.86 29.89
N LYS A 655 -10.64 12.31 31.00
CA LYS A 655 -9.41 11.50 31.01
C LYS A 655 -9.53 10.24 30.15
N ILE A 656 -10.66 9.54 30.20
CA ILE A 656 -10.97 8.40 29.32
C ILE A 656 -10.93 8.82 27.86
N ALA A 657 -11.60 9.92 27.50
CA ALA A 657 -11.62 10.42 26.12
C ALA A 657 -10.21 10.78 25.63
N ILE A 658 -9.36 11.37 26.48
CA ILE A 658 -7.96 11.68 26.15
C ILE A 658 -7.12 10.38 26.01
N LEU A 659 -7.26 9.40 26.91
CA LEU A 659 -6.56 8.11 26.81
C LEU A 659 -6.92 7.35 25.52
N GLN A 660 -8.19 7.39 25.10
CA GLN A 660 -8.64 6.83 23.83
C GLN A 660 -8.02 7.51 22.60
N GLN A 661 -7.59 8.79 22.71
CA GLN A 661 -6.83 9.45 21.64
C GLN A 661 -5.32 9.20 21.76
N ILE A 662 -4.80 8.98 22.97
CA ILE A 662 -3.40 8.58 23.19
C ILE A 662 -3.14 7.20 22.59
N GLU A 663 -4.08 6.26 22.69
CA GLU A 663 -4.08 4.98 21.94
C GLU A 663 -3.79 5.20 20.44
N ASN A 664 -4.51 6.12 19.82
CA ASN A 664 -4.38 6.45 18.39
C ASN A 664 -3.07 7.16 18.02
N THR A 665 -2.21 7.52 18.98
CA THR A 665 -0.87 8.07 18.68
C THR A 665 0.07 7.01 18.12
N GLY A 666 -0.07 5.75 18.57
CA GLY A 666 0.82 4.65 18.19
C GLY A 666 2.24 4.73 18.75
N THR A 667 2.56 5.69 19.62
CA THR A 667 3.95 6.01 20.03
C THR A 667 4.42 5.27 21.28
N PHE A 668 5.73 4.96 21.35
CA PHE A 668 6.36 4.35 22.52
C PHE A 668 6.12 5.18 23.81
N LEU A 669 6.35 6.49 23.76
CA LEU A 669 6.10 7.38 24.90
C LEU A 669 4.60 7.50 25.24
N GLY A 670 3.71 7.33 24.26
CA GLY A 670 2.26 7.31 24.48
C GLY A 670 1.80 6.05 25.23
N MET A 671 2.38 4.90 24.91
CA MET A 671 2.19 3.66 25.67
C MET A 671 2.72 3.78 27.10
N LEU A 672 3.94 4.32 27.29
CA LEU A 672 4.48 4.53 28.64
C LEU A 672 3.59 5.47 29.47
N TYR A 673 3.15 6.59 28.89
CA TYR A 673 2.30 7.56 29.56
C TYR A 673 0.91 7.00 29.88
N ALA A 674 0.29 6.24 28.97
CA ALA A 674 -0.95 5.51 29.28
C ALA A 674 -0.75 4.50 30.43
N GLY A 675 0.45 3.90 30.53
CA GLY A 675 0.86 3.03 31.62
C GLY A 675 0.72 3.65 33.03
N GLU A 676 0.95 4.96 33.17
CA GLU A 676 0.82 5.70 34.45
C GLU A 676 -0.62 5.68 35.03
N PHE A 677 -1.61 5.33 34.22
CA PHE A 677 -3.03 5.29 34.60
C PHE A 677 -3.55 3.87 34.87
N LEU A 678 -2.72 2.82 34.73
CA LEU A 678 -3.12 1.42 34.92
C LEU A 678 -3.55 1.07 36.36
N ASP A 679 -3.16 1.85 37.37
CA ASP A 679 -3.63 1.66 38.76
C ASP A 679 -4.82 2.56 39.15
N GLN A 680 -5.28 3.43 38.24
CA GLN A 680 -6.37 4.38 38.50
C GLN A 680 -7.73 3.80 38.05
N LYS A 681 -8.41 3.07 38.93
CA LYS A 681 -9.67 2.34 38.63
C LYS A 681 -10.68 3.04 37.69
N PRO A 682 -11.02 4.34 37.84
CA PRO A 682 -12.01 4.98 36.97
C PRO A 682 -11.61 5.06 35.49
N VAL A 683 -10.30 5.09 35.20
CA VAL A 683 -9.75 5.26 33.84
C VAL A 683 -8.95 4.03 33.37
N GLN A 684 -8.75 3.04 34.25
CA GLN A 684 -7.90 1.87 34.09
C GLN A 684 -8.14 1.09 32.80
N GLN A 685 -9.40 0.89 32.37
CA GLN A 685 -9.68 0.14 31.14
C GLN A 685 -9.28 0.91 29.87
N ALA A 686 -9.43 2.24 29.85
CA ALA A 686 -8.97 3.06 28.73
C ALA A 686 -7.44 3.07 28.64
N ALA A 687 -6.76 3.14 29.79
CA ALA A 687 -5.31 2.99 29.88
C ALA A 687 -4.84 1.60 29.41
N ALA A 688 -5.53 0.53 29.83
CA ALA A 688 -5.20 -0.84 29.46
C ALA A 688 -5.34 -1.09 27.95
N ASN A 689 -6.40 -0.58 27.33
CA ASN A 689 -6.61 -0.64 25.88
C ASN A 689 -5.53 0.14 25.13
N ALA A 690 -5.22 1.37 25.56
CA ALA A 690 -4.17 2.19 24.93
C ALA A 690 -2.80 1.50 24.97
N VAL A 691 -2.39 0.99 26.13
CA VAL A 691 -1.13 0.23 26.29
C VAL A 691 -1.12 -1.02 25.41
N MET A 692 -2.20 -1.81 25.44
CA MET A 692 -2.33 -3.05 24.67
C MET A 692 -2.22 -2.78 23.16
N ASN A 693 -3.02 -1.85 22.63
CA ASN A 693 -3.15 -1.66 21.20
C ASN A 693 -1.90 -1.01 20.60
N ILE A 694 -1.23 -0.10 21.32
CA ILE A 694 0.07 0.44 20.89
C ILE A 694 1.15 -0.66 20.90
N ALA A 695 1.25 -1.47 21.96
CA ALA A 695 2.28 -2.51 22.04
C ALA A 695 2.07 -3.64 21.01
N LEU A 696 0.83 -4.13 20.85
CA LEU A 696 0.52 -5.18 19.89
C LEU A 696 0.65 -4.71 18.42
N GLY A 697 0.45 -3.42 18.17
CA GLY A 697 0.61 -2.80 16.84
C GLY A 697 2.06 -2.61 16.40
N ASN A 698 3.00 -2.42 17.33
CA ASN A 698 4.39 -2.02 17.05
C ASN A 698 5.38 -3.06 17.63
N LYS A 699 5.80 -4.03 16.81
CA LYS A 699 6.64 -5.17 17.24
C LYS A 699 8.06 -4.80 17.66
N GLU A 700 8.53 -3.64 17.23
CA GLU A 700 9.81 -3.04 17.59
C GLU A 700 9.81 -2.49 19.03
N TYR A 701 8.64 -2.26 19.63
CA TYR A 701 8.51 -1.89 21.03
C TYR A 701 8.69 -3.13 21.90
N MET A 702 9.93 -3.33 22.35
CA MET A 702 10.35 -4.45 23.18
C MET A 702 10.97 -3.98 24.51
N GLY A 703 11.17 -4.92 25.43
CA GLY A 703 11.97 -4.73 26.63
C GLY A 703 11.20 -4.83 27.94
N ALA A 704 11.88 -4.59 29.05
CA ALA A 704 11.36 -4.76 30.40
C ALA A 704 10.10 -3.91 30.66
N ASN A 705 10.11 -2.64 30.20
CA ASN A 705 8.97 -1.74 30.33
C ASN A 705 7.73 -2.26 29.59
N VAL A 706 7.87 -2.71 28.34
CA VAL A 706 6.75 -3.24 27.54
C VAL A 706 6.21 -4.53 28.15
N ARG A 707 7.11 -5.44 28.59
CA ARG A 707 6.71 -6.68 29.28
C ARG A 707 5.97 -6.40 30.58
N SER A 708 6.45 -5.45 31.39
CA SER A 708 5.81 -5.06 32.66
C SER A 708 4.42 -4.48 32.43
N LEU A 709 4.29 -3.56 31.48
CA LEU A 709 3.02 -2.93 31.12
C LEU A 709 2.01 -3.95 30.58
N LEU A 710 2.43 -4.82 29.64
CA LEU A 710 1.56 -5.87 29.08
C LEU A 710 1.13 -6.91 30.12
N ASN A 711 2.01 -7.30 31.05
CA ASN A 711 1.63 -8.17 32.18
C ASN A 711 0.58 -7.50 33.06
N LYS A 712 0.79 -6.22 33.42
CA LYS A 712 -0.18 -5.43 34.20
C LYS A 712 -1.52 -5.28 33.48
N VAL A 713 -1.52 -5.08 32.16
CA VAL A 713 -2.72 -5.08 31.32
C VAL A 713 -3.47 -6.41 31.45
N MET A 714 -2.80 -7.56 31.31
CA MET A 714 -3.46 -8.87 31.46
C MET A 714 -4.13 -9.08 32.83
N GLU A 715 -3.55 -8.52 33.90
CA GLU A 715 -4.16 -8.55 35.25
C GLU A 715 -5.44 -7.70 35.33
N VAL A 716 -5.46 -6.52 34.70
CA VAL A 716 -6.54 -5.54 34.89
C VAL A 716 -7.64 -5.55 33.83
N LEU A 717 -7.44 -6.17 32.65
CA LEU A 717 -8.46 -6.21 31.58
C LEU A 717 -9.79 -6.84 32.05
N ASP A 718 -10.87 -6.05 32.01
CA ASP A 718 -12.20 -6.45 32.48
C ASP A 718 -13.27 -6.07 31.44
N ASN A 719 -13.30 -6.82 30.34
CA ASN A 719 -14.25 -6.66 29.23
C ASN A 719 -14.56 -8.04 28.60
N PRO A 720 -15.63 -8.17 27.78
CA PRO A 720 -16.04 -9.47 27.22
C PRO A 720 -14.98 -10.18 26.39
N ASP A 721 -14.11 -9.42 25.70
CA ASP A 721 -13.06 -9.95 24.83
C ASP A 721 -11.72 -10.17 25.57
N ALA A 722 -11.66 -9.87 26.87
CA ALA A 722 -10.45 -9.95 27.69
C ALA A 722 -9.82 -11.35 27.73
N GLY A 723 -10.57 -12.41 27.40
CA GLY A 723 -10.02 -13.74 27.16
C GLY A 723 -9.10 -13.77 25.93
N TYR A 724 -9.62 -13.37 24.78
CA TYR A 724 -8.86 -13.31 23.52
C TYR A 724 -7.71 -12.31 23.58
N GLN A 725 -7.94 -11.15 24.20
CA GLN A 725 -6.92 -10.12 24.39
C GLN A 725 -5.72 -10.62 25.22
N ARG A 726 -5.96 -11.33 26.33
CA ARG A 726 -4.88 -11.94 27.12
C ARG A 726 -4.09 -12.98 26.32
N GLU A 727 -4.74 -13.80 25.49
CA GLU A 727 -4.02 -14.74 24.63
C GLU A 727 -3.18 -14.04 23.54
N ALA A 728 -3.69 -12.94 22.96
CA ALA A 728 -2.93 -12.12 22.03
C ALA A 728 -1.68 -11.50 22.71
N ILE A 729 -1.83 -10.99 23.94
CA ILE A 729 -0.72 -10.46 24.74
C ILE A 729 0.29 -11.56 25.08
N LYS A 730 -0.15 -12.74 25.56
CA LYS A 730 0.75 -13.88 25.83
C LYS A 730 1.55 -14.29 24.59
N LYS A 731 0.89 -14.37 23.43
CA LYS A 731 1.55 -14.67 22.15
C LYS A 731 2.61 -13.62 21.82
N HIS A 732 2.27 -12.34 21.88
CA HIS A 732 3.21 -11.26 21.61
C HIS A 732 4.41 -11.28 22.59
N LEU A 733 4.17 -11.51 23.89
CA LEU A 733 5.23 -11.63 24.90
C LEU A 733 6.16 -12.84 24.67
N ALA A 734 5.64 -13.93 24.11
CA ALA A 734 6.40 -15.12 23.76
C ALA A 734 7.21 -14.94 22.45
N GLU A 735 6.69 -14.19 21.49
CA GLU A 735 7.38 -13.85 20.23
C GLU A 735 8.39 -12.69 20.39
N MET A 736 8.22 -11.83 21.40
CA MET A 736 9.10 -10.69 21.67
C MET A 736 10.52 -11.15 22.04
N PRO A 737 11.58 -10.60 21.40
CA PRO A 737 12.97 -10.89 21.72
C PRO A 737 13.35 -10.62 23.20
N GLN A 738 14.38 -11.31 23.68
CA GLN A 738 14.95 -11.06 25.00
C GLN A 738 15.88 -9.83 24.97
N GLY A 739 15.82 -9.01 26.01
CA GLY A 739 16.57 -7.76 26.13
C GLY A 739 15.86 -6.77 27.05
N GLU A 740 16.59 -5.76 27.55
CA GLU A 740 16.03 -4.74 28.44
C GLU A 740 15.20 -3.68 27.69
N GLY A 741 15.53 -3.43 26.41
CA GLY A 741 14.90 -2.39 25.59
C GLY A 741 15.27 -0.99 26.06
N PHE A 742 14.31 -0.07 26.05
CA PHE A 742 14.50 1.29 26.56
C PHE A 742 14.45 1.35 28.08
N VAL A 743 15.53 1.82 28.70
CA VAL A 743 15.69 2.04 30.15
C VAL A 743 15.71 3.54 30.44
N SER A 744 15.06 3.99 31.52
CA SER A 744 15.08 5.42 31.87
C SER A 744 16.43 5.82 32.45
N LEU A 745 17.02 6.90 31.92
CA LEU A 745 18.19 7.57 32.52
C LEU A 745 17.81 8.48 33.68
N PHE A 746 16.54 8.88 33.79
CA PHE A 746 16.08 9.80 34.82
C PHE A 746 14.95 9.17 35.66
N ASN A 747 15.15 9.13 36.97
CA ASN A 747 14.24 8.47 37.91
C ASN A 747 13.07 9.35 38.39
N GLY A 748 13.00 10.62 37.95
CA GLY A 748 11.97 11.58 38.34
C GLY A 748 12.07 12.11 39.77
N LYS A 749 13.15 11.82 40.51
CA LYS A 749 13.28 12.10 41.95
C LYS A 749 14.58 12.83 42.30
N ASP A 750 15.69 12.40 41.74
CA ASP A 750 17.03 12.92 42.02
C ASP A 750 17.98 12.75 40.82
N LEU A 751 19.25 13.10 41.01
CA LEU A 751 20.30 13.02 39.98
C LEU A 751 21.13 11.72 40.06
N THR A 752 20.59 10.62 40.58
CA THR A 752 21.27 9.31 40.55
C THR A 752 21.50 8.88 39.11
N GLY A 753 22.72 8.41 38.79
CA GLY A 753 23.12 8.11 37.41
C GLY A 753 23.69 9.30 36.64
N TRP A 754 23.77 10.49 37.28
CA TRP A 754 24.28 11.73 36.67
C TRP A 754 25.38 12.39 37.50
N LYS A 755 26.36 12.97 36.79
CA LYS A 755 27.58 13.61 37.31
C LYS A 755 27.92 14.88 36.52
N GLY A 756 28.77 15.74 37.05
CA GLY A 756 29.20 16.96 36.37
C GLY A 756 30.24 16.70 35.27
N LEU A 757 30.32 17.58 34.27
CA LEU A 757 31.34 17.48 33.23
C LEU A 757 32.76 17.72 33.79
N VAL A 758 33.69 16.81 33.53
CA VAL A 758 35.13 17.01 33.76
C VAL A 758 35.85 17.10 32.42
N GLN A 759 36.04 18.34 31.92
CA GLN A 759 36.77 18.66 30.69
C GLN A 759 36.22 17.94 29.43
N ASN A 760 36.81 18.20 28.26
CA ASN A 760 36.53 17.38 27.07
C ASN A 760 37.14 15.96 27.20
N PRO A 761 36.63 14.96 26.45
CA PRO A 761 37.10 13.58 26.56
C PRO A 761 38.60 13.39 26.30
N ILE A 762 39.22 14.17 25.39
CA ILE A 762 40.66 14.09 25.09
C ILE A 762 41.52 14.51 26.28
N ALA A 763 41.12 15.57 26.99
CA ALA A 763 41.78 16.03 28.19
C ALA A 763 41.52 15.09 29.38
N ARG A 764 40.27 14.63 29.54
CA ARG A 764 39.84 13.68 30.58
C ARG A 764 40.62 12.36 30.50
N ALA A 765 40.76 11.78 29.30
CA ALA A 765 41.48 10.52 29.08
C ALA A 765 42.98 10.57 29.43
N LYS A 766 43.58 11.78 29.53
CA LYS A 766 45.00 11.97 29.92
C LYS A 766 45.19 12.13 31.44
N MET A 767 44.12 12.23 32.22
CA MET A 767 44.21 12.42 33.67
C MET A 767 44.55 11.11 34.39
N LYS A 768 45.36 11.22 35.46
CA LYS A 768 45.58 10.08 36.38
C LYS A 768 44.30 9.82 37.20
N PRO A 769 43.96 8.58 37.57
CA PRO A 769 42.71 8.27 38.27
C PRO A 769 42.44 9.12 39.52
N ALA A 770 43.46 9.39 40.35
CA ALA A 770 43.33 10.22 41.55
C ALA A 770 43.10 11.72 41.24
N GLN A 771 43.60 12.21 40.10
CA GLN A 771 43.31 13.58 39.63
C GLN A 771 41.88 13.66 39.11
N LEU A 772 41.48 12.69 38.28
CA LEU A 772 40.13 12.64 37.72
C LEU A 772 39.07 12.56 38.82
N ALA A 773 39.27 11.72 39.84
CA ALA A 773 38.36 11.64 40.98
C ALA A 773 38.21 12.97 41.75
N LYS A 774 39.29 13.75 41.87
CA LYS A 774 39.27 15.07 42.52
C LYS A 774 38.53 16.12 41.68
N GLU A 775 38.79 16.18 40.38
CA GLU A 775 38.09 17.12 39.48
C GLU A 775 36.62 16.72 39.32
N GLN A 776 36.28 15.42 39.35
CA GLN A 776 34.90 14.92 39.32
C GLN A 776 34.11 15.38 40.55
N ALA A 777 34.65 15.22 41.77
CA ALA A 777 33.97 15.69 42.98
C ALA A 777 33.65 17.19 42.93
N LYS A 778 34.52 18.00 42.33
CA LYS A 778 34.31 19.44 42.11
C LYS A 778 33.27 19.72 41.01
N ALA A 779 33.30 18.97 39.91
CA ALA A 779 32.30 19.08 38.85
C ALA A 779 30.89 18.71 39.35
N ASP A 780 30.79 17.66 40.18
CA ASP A 780 29.54 17.22 40.79
C ASP A 780 28.97 18.27 41.76
N GLU A 781 29.82 18.94 42.54
CA GLU A 781 29.42 20.05 43.41
C GLU A 781 28.88 21.24 42.60
N ASN A 782 29.58 21.65 41.54
CA ASN A 782 29.15 22.72 40.64
C ASN A 782 27.80 22.37 39.98
N MET A 783 27.70 21.17 39.40
CA MET A 783 26.51 20.66 38.72
C MET A 783 25.27 20.72 39.62
N ARG A 784 25.37 20.29 40.89
CA ARG A 784 24.25 20.27 41.84
C ARG A 784 23.72 21.65 42.25
N ARG A 785 24.43 22.72 41.88
CA ARG A 785 23.98 24.10 42.12
C ARG A 785 22.95 24.55 41.08
N ASP A 786 23.13 24.13 39.82
CA ASP A 786 22.43 24.67 38.65
C ASP A 786 21.46 23.65 38.02
N TRP A 787 21.74 22.35 38.20
CA TRP A 787 20.90 21.23 37.80
C TRP A 787 20.16 20.65 39.00
N LYS A 788 18.84 20.49 38.85
CA LYS A 788 17.93 20.10 39.94
C LYS A 788 16.73 19.31 39.41
N VAL A 789 15.99 18.71 40.32
CA VAL A 789 14.71 18.06 40.03
C VAL A 789 13.58 18.92 40.57
N GLU A 790 12.68 19.38 39.70
CA GLU A 790 11.49 20.16 40.05
C GLU A 790 10.25 19.43 39.51
N ASN A 791 9.30 19.05 40.39
CA ASN A 791 8.02 18.42 40.00
C ASN A 791 8.14 17.18 39.09
N GLY A 792 9.19 16.37 39.26
CA GLY A 792 9.45 15.19 38.42
C GLY A 792 10.10 15.51 37.06
N LEU A 793 10.51 16.76 36.84
CA LEU A 793 11.28 17.19 35.67
C LEU A 793 12.75 17.38 36.06
N LEU A 794 13.66 17.10 35.12
CA LEU A 794 15.07 17.45 35.23
C LEU A 794 15.26 18.86 34.68
N VAL A 795 15.84 19.76 35.47
CA VAL A 795 15.84 21.21 35.18
C VAL A 795 17.24 21.78 35.31
N PHE A 796 17.67 22.50 34.26
CA PHE A 796 18.80 23.44 34.30
C PHE A 796 18.25 24.85 34.53
N ASP A 797 18.83 25.63 35.45
CA ASP A 797 18.27 26.93 35.84
C ASP A 797 18.62 28.14 34.96
N GLY A 798 19.57 27.99 34.02
CA GLY A 798 20.01 29.05 33.11
C GLY A 798 21.16 29.94 33.61
N SER A 799 21.57 29.82 34.89
CA SER A 799 22.60 30.66 35.52
C SER A 799 23.94 29.94 35.77
N GLY A 800 24.05 28.71 35.26
CA GLY A 800 25.06 27.75 35.67
C GLY A 800 26.39 27.71 34.91
N TYR A 801 27.24 26.77 35.30
CA TYR A 801 28.66 26.72 34.88
C TYR A 801 29.00 25.64 33.84
N ASP A 802 28.39 24.45 33.89
CA ASP A 802 28.83 23.31 33.07
C ASP A 802 27.73 22.24 32.84
N ASN A 803 27.97 21.37 31.86
CA ASN A 803 27.04 20.34 31.39
C ASN A 803 26.75 19.27 32.46
N LEU A 804 25.55 18.67 32.34
CA LEU A 804 25.13 17.49 33.10
C LEU A 804 25.40 16.22 32.30
N CYS A 805 26.12 15.25 32.85
CA CYS A 805 26.60 14.08 32.14
C CYS A 805 26.11 12.77 32.75
N THR A 806 25.89 11.74 31.93
CA THR A 806 25.62 10.39 32.43
C THR A 806 26.84 9.81 33.14
N GLU A 807 26.62 9.13 34.27
CA GLU A 807 27.70 8.40 34.95
C GLU A 807 28.25 7.29 34.05
N LYS A 808 27.35 6.49 33.48
CA LYS A 808 27.62 5.46 32.47
C LYS A 808 28.02 6.09 31.12
N GLN A 809 28.96 5.46 30.43
CA GLN A 809 29.30 5.75 29.04
C GLN A 809 28.50 4.85 28.09
N TYR A 810 28.12 5.38 26.93
CA TYR A 810 27.28 4.69 25.95
C TYR A 810 28.03 4.50 24.62
N GLY A 811 27.88 3.30 24.05
CA GLY A 811 28.32 2.95 22.70
C GLY A 811 27.22 3.26 21.69
N ASP A 812 26.79 2.26 20.93
CA ASP A 812 25.67 2.40 20.00
C ASP A 812 24.34 2.38 20.77
N PHE A 813 23.44 3.31 20.45
CA PHE A 813 22.17 3.46 21.19
C PHE A 813 21.05 4.09 20.36
N GLU A 814 19.83 3.84 20.84
CA GLU A 814 18.61 4.58 20.51
C GLU A 814 18.16 5.32 21.79
N MET A 815 17.68 6.55 21.66
CA MET A 815 17.34 7.44 22.78
C MET A 815 16.03 8.18 22.50
N TYR A 816 15.14 8.24 23.49
CA TYR A 816 14.03 9.19 23.55
C TYR A 816 14.32 10.27 24.58
N VAL A 817 13.88 11.51 24.33
CA VAL A 817 13.94 12.61 25.29
C VAL A 817 12.92 13.69 24.95
N ASP A 818 12.06 14.01 25.91
CA ASP A 818 11.21 15.20 25.84
C ASP A 818 11.96 16.40 26.43
N TRP A 819 11.93 17.55 25.77
CA TRP A 819 12.54 18.80 26.22
C TRP A 819 11.62 20.01 26.03
N MET A 820 11.83 21.06 26.82
CA MET A 820 11.13 22.34 26.71
C MET A 820 12.07 23.48 27.11
N LEU A 821 12.17 24.51 26.26
CA LEU A 821 12.87 25.76 26.57
C LEU A 821 11.93 26.72 27.30
N ASP A 822 12.40 27.37 28.37
CA ASP A 822 11.61 28.35 29.11
C ASP A 822 11.43 29.66 28.31
N PRO A 823 10.20 30.13 28.09
CA PRO A 823 9.95 31.36 27.32
C PRO A 823 10.41 32.64 28.02
N ALA A 824 10.77 32.58 29.30
CA ALA A 824 11.34 33.71 30.04
C ALA A 824 12.88 33.80 29.94
N GLY A 825 13.55 32.84 29.29
CA GLY A 825 15.00 32.82 29.12
C GLY A 825 15.53 33.91 28.17
N PRO A 826 16.68 34.55 28.45
CA PRO A 826 17.25 35.60 27.58
C PRO A 826 17.85 35.04 26.28
N GLU A 827 18.30 33.78 26.29
CA GLU A 827 18.93 33.09 25.15
C GLU A 827 18.47 31.64 25.12
N ALA A 828 17.26 31.38 24.61
CA ALA A 828 16.69 30.03 24.59
C ALA A 828 17.51 29.11 23.65
N ASP A 829 18.39 28.31 24.25
CA ASP A 829 19.44 27.50 23.62
C ASP A 829 19.76 26.30 24.52
N ALA A 830 20.04 25.14 23.93
CA ALA A 830 20.52 23.94 24.59
C ALA A 830 21.05 22.93 23.57
N GLY A 831 21.42 21.74 24.04
CA GLY A 831 21.82 20.65 23.16
C GLY A 831 22.02 19.35 23.93
N ILE A 832 22.16 18.27 23.16
CA ILE A 832 22.48 16.94 23.69
C ILE A 832 23.74 16.44 23.01
N TYR A 833 24.85 16.42 23.75
CA TYR A 833 26.11 15.89 23.26
C TYR A 833 26.06 14.37 23.24
N LEU A 834 26.30 13.81 22.05
CA LEU A 834 26.37 12.36 21.87
C LEU A 834 27.83 11.95 22.08
N ARG A 835 28.09 11.04 23.03
CA ARG A 835 29.45 10.58 23.38
C ARG A 835 30.44 11.76 23.60
N GLY A 836 29.98 12.83 24.25
CA GLY A 836 30.76 14.04 24.55
C GLY A 836 31.19 14.90 23.34
N THR A 837 30.69 14.65 22.12
CA THR A 837 31.01 15.45 20.92
C THR A 837 30.19 15.06 19.69
N PRO A 838 29.76 16.03 18.85
CA PRO A 838 29.21 17.33 19.18
C PRO A 838 27.73 17.16 19.60
N GLN A 839 26.92 18.21 19.49
CA GLN A 839 25.55 18.23 19.98
C GLN A 839 24.47 18.09 18.90
N VAL A 840 23.39 17.39 19.25
CA VAL A 840 22.08 17.58 18.66
C VAL A 840 21.53 18.90 19.21
N GLN A 841 21.34 19.89 18.35
CA GLN A 841 21.00 21.27 18.74
C GLN A 841 19.55 21.40 19.23
N ILE A 842 19.33 22.27 20.21
CA ILE A 842 18.02 22.73 20.67
C ILE A 842 18.07 24.27 20.73
N TRP A 843 17.11 24.98 20.17
CA TRP A 843 17.05 26.45 20.27
C TRP A 843 15.68 27.03 19.92
N ASP A 844 15.43 28.28 20.33
CA ASP A 844 14.31 29.06 19.78
C ASP A 844 14.60 29.48 18.33
N THR A 845 13.77 28.99 17.40
CA THR A 845 13.85 29.27 15.97
C THR A 845 13.66 30.74 15.61
N SER A 846 13.14 31.57 16.52
CA SER A 846 13.04 33.02 16.33
C SER A 846 14.39 33.74 16.33
N ARG A 847 15.47 33.11 16.84
CA ARG A 847 16.83 33.66 16.97
C ARG A 847 17.59 33.62 15.63
N VAL A 848 17.03 34.30 14.62
CA VAL A 848 17.53 34.29 13.23
C VAL A 848 18.97 34.81 13.07
N ASN A 849 19.43 35.62 14.02
CA ASN A 849 20.78 36.21 14.05
C ASN A 849 21.89 35.19 14.35
N VAL A 850 21.57 34.05 14.96
CA VAL A 850 22.52 32.93 15.21
C VAL A 850 22.28 31.74 14.28
N GLY A 851 21.35 31.85 13.33
CA GLY A 851 21.01 30.79 12.38
C GLY A 851 19.91 29.83 12.84
N ALA A 852 19.23 30.10 13.97
CA ALA A 852 18.26 29.19 14.57
C ALA A 852 17.01 28.91 13.72
N GLN A 853 16.73 29.74 12.70
CA GLN A 853 15.58 29.57 11.79
C GLN A 853 15.58 28.26 10.98
N VAL A 854 16.67 27.49 11.02
CA VAL A 854 16.72 26.16 10.38
C VAL A 854 15.98 25.09 11.18
N GLY A 855 15.69 25.30 12.47
CA GLY A 855 15.06 24.33 13.36
C GLY A 855 16.06 23.59 14.27
N SER A 856 15.55 22.90 15.30
CA SER A 856 16.35 22.05 16.20
C SER A 856 16.63 20.67 15.58
N GLY A 857 17.47 19.88 16.24
CA GLY A 857 17.79 18.50 15.86
C GLY A 857 18.99 18.33 14.92
N GLY A 858 19.56 19.44 14.41
CA GLY A 858 20.79 19.41 13.60
C GLY A 858 22.04 18.99 14.39
N LEU A 859 23.01 18.43 13.68
CA LEU A 859 24.32 18.03 14.22
C LEU A 859 25.28 19.24 14.25
N TYR A 860 24.99 20.17 15.16
CA TYR A 860 25.68 21.45 15.19
C TYR A 860 27.17 21.27 15.50
N ASN A 861 28.01 22.03 14.79
CA ASN A 861 29.46 21.86 14.66
C ASN A 861 29.98 20.77 13.72
N ASN A 862 29.17 19.99 13.00
CA ASN A 862 29.68 19.35 11.77
C ASN A 862 30.18 20.45 10.79
N GLN A 863 31.29 20.20 10.07
CA GLN A 863 31.92 21.17 9.16
C GLN A 863 32.05 20.64 7.73
N VAL A 864 32.29 19.34 7.57
CA VAL A 864 32.40 18.64 6.29
C VAL A 864 31.09 17.90 5.99
N ASN A 865 30.52 17.27 7.01
CA ASN A 865 29.22 16.61 6.95
C ASN A 865 28.07 17.61 7.16
N GLU A 866 26.84 17.21 6.86
CA GLU A 866 25.68 18.05 7.10
C GLU A 866 25.52 18.35 8.60
N SER A 867 25.18 19.61 8.91
CA SER A 867 25.04 20.13 10.27
C SER A 867 23.63 20.65 10.55
N LYS A 868 22.87 20.99 9.51
CA LYS A 868 21.51 21.52 9.62
C LYS A 868 20.49 20.39 9.58
N PRO A 869 19.35 20.53 10.29
CA PRO A 869 18.22 19.66 10.05
C PRO A 869 17.67 19.91 8.63
N SER A 870 17.11 18.88 8.02
CA SER A 870 16.49 18.95 6.69
C SER A 870 15.20 19.77 6.62
N LYS A 871 14.58 20.06 7.79
CA LYS A 871 13.37 20.88 7.93
C LYS A 871 13.16 21.31 9.39
N VAL A 872 12.45 22.42 9.58
CA VAL A 872 11.92 22.84 10.89
C VAL A 872 10.79 21.91 11.30
N ALA A 873 10.87 21.33 12.50
CA ALA A 873 9.83 20.49 13.09
C ALA A 873 9.49 20.87 14.55
N ASP A 874 10.09 21.96 15.04
CA ASP A 874 9.95 22.51 16.38
C ASP A 874 8.51 22.93 16.71
N ASN A 875 8.08 22.61 17.94
CA ASN A 875 6.93 23.26 18.56
C ASN A 875 7.33 24.66 19.08
N LYS A 876 6.33 25.50 19.37
CA LYS A 876 6.53 26.89 19.82
C LYS A 876 7.38 26.97 21.09
N LEU A 877 8.08 28.09 21.29
CA LEU A 877 8.81 28.35 22.54
C LEU A 877 7.86 28.26 23.75
N GLY A 878 8.26 27.54 24.80
CA GLY A 878 7.41 27.20 25.95
C GLY A 878 6.51 25.97 25.74
N GLU A 879 6.60 25.27 24.62
CA GLU A 879 5.97 23.97 24.39
C GLU A 879 6.98 22.82 24.47
N TRP A 880 6.49 21.65 24.85
CA TRP A 880 7.31 20.43 24.81
C TRP A 880 7.59 19.99 23.38
N ASN A 881 8.80 19.46 23.20
CA ASN A 881 9.28 18.80 21.99
C ASN A 881 9.78 17.40 22.38
N SER A 882 9.75 16.45 21.45
CA SER A 882 10.24 15.09 21.65
C SER A 882 11.29 14.75 20.59
N PHE A 883 12.47 14.32 21.01
CA PHE A 883 13.46 13.70 20.13
C PHE A 883 13.40 12.18 20.25
N TYR A 884 13.59 11.52 19.11
CA TYR A 884 14.21 10.21 19.02
C TYR A 884 15.57 10.37 18.32
N ILE A 885 16.63 9.88 18.95
CA ILE A 885 18.02 9.94 18.45
C ILE A 885 18.54 8.52 18.36
N LYS A 886 19.13 8.16 17.22
CA LYS A 886 19.85 6.89 17.03
C LYS A 886 21.30 7.19 16.66
N MET A 887 22.25 6.62 17.40
CA MET A 887 23.68 6.70 17.11
C MET A 887 24.26 5.29 16.95
N VAL A 888 24.81 4.99 15.77
CA VAL A 888 25.45 3.71 15.44
C VAL A 888 26.80 3.99 14.79
N GLY A 889 27.88 3.50 15.40
CA GLY A 889 29.24 3.86 15.03
C GLY A 889 29.48 5.36 15.11
N ASP A 890 29.73 6.00 13.96
CA ASP A 890 29.83 7.45 13.81
C ASP A 890 28.59 8.10 13.19
N ARG A 891 27.51 7.36 12.92
CA ARG A 891 26.32 7.88 12.25
C ARG A 891 25.20 8.22 13.22
N VAL A 892 24.50 9.32 12.92
CA VAL A 892 23.37 9.80 13.73
C VAL A 892 22.13 10.03 12.87
N THR A 893 20.99 9.55 13.37
CA THR A 893 19.64 9.87 12.89
C THR A 893 18.88 10.58 13.99
N VAL A 894 18.21 11.69 13.67
CA VAL A 894 17.38 12.46 14.61
C VAL A 894 15.98 12.63 14.03
N VAL A 895 14.97 12.26 14.83
CA VAL A 895 13.56 12.48 14.59
C VAL A 895 13.06 13.47 15.64
N LEU A 896 12.58 14.63 15.21
CA LEU A 896 12.02 15.68 16.06
C LEU A 896 10.51 15.68 15.87
N ASN A 897 9.75 15.50 16.95
CA ASN A 897 8.28 15.52 16.94
C ASN A 897 7.67 14.57 15.89
N GLY A 898 8.26 13.38 15.71
CA GLY A 898 7.86 12.38 14.72
C GLY A 898 8.37 12.62 13.31
N GLU A 899 9.02 13.76 13.06
CA GLU A 899 9.58 14.11 11.76
C GLU A 899 11.08 13.84 11.70
N LYS A 900 11.52 12.99 10.76
CA LYS A 900 12.96 12.74 10.56
C LYS A 900 13.63 13.99 10.01
N VAL A 901 14.54 14.57 10.78
CA VAL A 901 15.26 15.82 10.47
C VAL A 901 16.72 15.60 10.11
N VAL A 902 17.36 14.58 10.69
CA VAL A 902 18.72 14.11 10.33
C VAL A 902 18.64 12.61 10.06
N ASP A 903 19.31 12.11 9.02
CA ASP A 903 19.21 10.73 8.55
C ASP A 903 20.61 10.17 8.23
N ASP A 904 21.10 9.27 9.08
CA ASP A 904 22.33 8.50 8.91
C ASP A 904 23.60 9.34 8.64
N VAL A 905 23.68 10.54 9.22
CA VAL A 905 24.76 11.52 8.96
C VAL A 905 25.96 11.23 9.85
N ILE A 906 27.17 11.25 9.25
CA ILE A 906 28.43 11.07 9.97
C ILE A 906 28.68 12.25 10.93
N LEU A 907 29.00 11.92 12.18
CA LEU A 907 29.24 12.82 13.30
C LEU A 907 30.74 13.05 13.48
N GLU A 908 31.18 14.31 13.43
CA GLU A 908 32.61 14.66 13.48
C GLU A 908 33.12 14.86 14.91
N ASN A 909 34.38 14.50 15.17
CA ASN A 909 35.03 14.78 16.47
C ASN A 909 35.31 16.29 16.61
N TYR A 910 34.49 16.97 17.41
CA TYR A 910 34.56 18.41 17.68
C TYR A 910 35.92 18.84 18.22
N TRP A 911 36.48 18.06 19.15
CA TRP A 911 37.66 18.42 19.93
C TRP A 911 38.97 18.23 19.18
N ASP A 912 39.05 17.22 18.31
CA ASP A 912 40.14 17.05 17.35
C ASP A 912 39.65 16.35 16.08
N ARG A 913 39.45 17.14 15.01
CA ARG A 913 38.97 16.66 13.69
C ARG A 913 39.93 15.69 12.99
N LYS A 914 41.12 15.45 13.54
CA LYS A 914 42.05 14.43 13.06
C LYS A 914 41.77 13.05 13.64
N LEU A 915 40.96 12.97 14.70
CA LEU A 915 40.57 11.73 15.35
C LEU A 915 39.15 11.31 14.93
N PRO A 916 38.83 10.01 14.92
CA PRO A 916 37.46 9.53 14.80
C PRO A 916 36.61 9.96 16.00
N ILE A 917 35.30 9.78 15.89
CA ILE A 917 34.37 9.94 17.03
C ILE A 917 34.74 8.96 18.17
N PHE A 918 34.38 9.29 19.41
CA PHE A 918 34.65 8.35 20.50
C PHE A 918 33.74 7.11 20.38
N PRO A 919 34.32 5.89 20.47
CA PRO A 919 33.54 4.65 20.36
C PRO A 919 32.56 4.44 21.52
N THR A 920 32.90 4.96 22.70
CA THR A 920 32.06 4.98 23.90
C THR A 920 32.40 6.21 24.73
N GLU A 921 31.42 6.99 25.13
CA GLU A 921 31.59 8.09 26.12
C GLU A 921 30.21 8.49 26.69
N GLN A 922 30.17 9.33 27.71
CA GLN A 922 28.95 9.84 28.33
C GLN A 922 28.06 10.63 27.37
N ILE A 923 26.75 10.66 27.64
CA ILE A 923 25.80 11.59 27.03
C ILE A 923 25.76 12.84 27.92
N GLU A 924 25.68 14.04 27.32
CA GLU A 924 25.68 15.30 28.07
C GLU A 924 24.49 16.20 27.67
N LEU A 925 23.81 16.77 28.66
CA LEU A 925 22.82 17.81 28.46
C LEU A 925 23.48 19.17 28.66
N GLN A 926 23.34 20.05 27.67
CA GLN A 926 24.07 21.32 27.63
C GLN A 926 23.53 22.34 28.65
N ALA A 927 24.45 22.99 29.36
CA ALA A 927 24.16 24.17 30.18
C ALA A 927 24.42 25.46 29.37
N HIS A 928 23.40 26.07 28.75
CA HIS A 928 23.58 27.26 27.91
C HIS A 928 22.53 28.38 28.15
N GLY A 929 22.81 29.28 29.11
CA GLY A 929 22.23 30.64 29.18
C GLY A 929 20.73 30.81 29.48
N SER A 930 19.91 29.75 29.38
CA SER A 930 18.48 29.78 29.69
C SER A 930 18.02 28.55 30.46
N LYS A 931 16.86 28.68 31.11
CA LYS A 931 16.21 27.59 31.83
C LYS A 931 15.67 26.55 30.85
N VAL A 932 15.94 25.27 31.11
CA VAL A 932 15.55 24.14 30.26
C VAL A 932 14.96 23.04 31.11
N TYR A 933 13.89 22.39 30.62
CA TYR A 933 13.22 21.27 31.27
C TYR A 933 13.34 20.02 30.41
N TYR A 934 13.64 18.89 31.04
CA TYR A 934 13.71 17.57 30.40
C TYR A 934 12.85 16.55 31.14
N ARG A 935 12.25 15.62 30.39
CA ARG A 935 11.55 14.43 30.91
C ARG A 935 11.67 13.28 29.90
N ASN A 936 11.14 12.10 30.24
CA ASN A 936 11.09 10.95 29.33
C ASN A 936 12.45 10.59 28.70
N ILE A 937 13.54 10.68 29.48
CA ILE A 937 14.89 10.41 29.02
C ILE A 937 15.13 8.90 29.05
N TYR A 938 14.94 8.21 27.93
CA TYR A 938 15.10 6.76 27.81
C TYR A 938 16.23 6.42 26.84
N VAL A 939 17.06 5.42 27.16
CA VAL A 939 18.10 4.89 26.29
C VAL A 939 17.98 3.38 26.16
N LYS A 940 18.17 2.89 24.94
CA LYS A 940 18.29 1.48 24.57
C LYS A 940 19.65 1.29 23.93
N GLU A 941 20.54 0.57 24.61
CA GLU A 941 21.82 0.18 24.02
C GLU A 941 21.61 -0.86 22.92
N LEU A 942 22.40 -0.77 21.86
CA LEU A 942 22.41 -1.70 20.74
C LEU A 942 23.61 -2.65 20.86
N GLU A 943 23.47 -3.87 20.34
CA GLU A 943 24.61 -4.79 20.26
C GLU A 943 25.67 -4.18 19.32
N ARG A 944 26.87 -3.98 19.84
CA ARG A 944 28.00 -3.40 19.12
C ARG A 944 29.09 -4.45 18.92
N LYS A 945 29.71 -4.48 17.74
CA LYS A 945 30.93 -5.28 17.51
C LYS A 945 32.14 -4.56 18.09
N GLU A 946 33.01 -5.30 18.78
CA GLU A 946 34.25 -4.77 19.33
C GLU A 946 35.14 -4.22 18.21
N PRO A 947 35.73 -3.02 18.36
CA PRO A 947 36.63 -2.46 17.37
C PRO A 947 37.83 -3.38 17.11
N PHE A 948 38.12 -3.62 15.84
CA PHE A 948 39.31 -4.33 15.40
C PHE A 948 40.58 -3.62 15.89
N LYS A 949 41.51 -4.41 16.42
CA LYS A 949 42.83 -3.97 16.90
C LYS A 949 43.90 -4.75 16.16
N LEU A 950 45.01 -4.08 15.87
CA LEU A 950 46.19 -4.72 15.30
C LEU A 950 46.73 -5.77 16.28
N SER A 951 47.30 -6.84 15.74
CA SER A 951 48.17 -7.71 16.53
C SER A 951 49.44 -6.96 16.96
N ALA A 952 50.07 -7.39 18.06
CA ALA A 952 51.32 -6.77 18.54
C ALA A 952 52.45 -6.87 17.49
N GLU A 953 52.41 -7.91 16.67
CA GLU A 953 53.24 -8.11 15.49
C GLU A 953 52.97 -7.05 14.42
N GLU A 954 51.69 -6.81 14.06
CA GLU A 954 51.31 -5.79 13.07
C GLU A 954 51.61 -4.37 13.54
N GLU A 955 51.41 -4.04 14.82
CA GLU A 955 51.82 -2.75 15.40
C GLU A 955 53.33 -2.55 15.27
N LYS A 956 54.13 -3.56 15.68
CA LYS A 956 55.58 -3.54 15.58
C LYS A 956 56.08 -3.47 14.13
N GLU A 957 55.32 -4.06 13.20
CA GLU A 957 55.57 -4.00 11.77
C GLU A 957 55.23 -2.66 11.12
N GLY A 958 54.51 -1.77 11.81
CA GLY A 958 54.14 -0.44 11.32
C GLY A 958 52.81 -0.38 10.56
N PHE A 959 51.90 -1.33 10.78
CA PHE A 959 50.53 -1.22 10.27
C PHE A 959 49.76 -0.10 10.97
N LYS A 960 48.80 0.47 10.24
CA LYS A 960 47.80 1.45 10.68
C LYS A 960 46.42 0.91 10.34
N VAL A 961 45.45 1.03 11.24
CA VAL A 961 44.04 0.69 10.95
C VAL A 961 43.44 1.78 10.06
N LEU A 962 42.71 1.37 9.02
CA LEU A 962 41.89 2.24 8.17
C LEU A 962 40.39 2.06 8.43
N PHE A 963 39.99 0.92 8.97
CA PHE A 963 38.62 0.68 9.41
C PHE A 963 38.59 -0.36 10.53
N ASP A 964 38.12 0.06 11.70
CA ASP A 964 38.05 -0.77 12.90
C ASP A 964 36.66 -1.41 13.12
N GLY A 965 35.69 -1.15 12.23
CA GLY A 965 34.30 -1.58 12.40
C GLY A 965 33.37 -0.51 13.00
N THR A 966 33.87 0.67 13.39
CA THR A 966 33.09 1.58 14.25
C THR A 966 32.90 2.98 13.68
N ASN A 967 33.67 3.37 12.66
CA ASN A 967 33.60 4.70 12.06
C ASN A 967 34.19 4.68 10.64
N MET A 968 33.79 5.64 9.81
CA MET A 968 34.30 5.85 8.46
C MET A 968 35.33 6.99 8.38
N HIS A 969 36.02 7.31 9.50
CA HIS A 969 36.85 8.51 9.61
C HIS A 969 38.00 8.58 8.59
N GLU A 970 38.60 7.47 8.20
CA GLU A 970 39.67 7.45 7.19
C GLU A 970 39.15 7.42 5.74
N TRP A 971 37.84 7.53 5.52
CA TRP A 971 37.19 7.36 4.21
C TRP A 971 36.47 8.62 3.71
N THR A 972 36.28 8.70 2.39
CA THR A 972 35.64 9.81 1.67
C THR A 972 35.09 9.32 0.33
N GLY A 973 34.39 10.16 -0.43
CA GLY A 973 33.70 9.76 -1.67
C GLY A 973 32.28 9.29 -1.37
N ASN A 974 31.90 8.10 -1.85
CA ASN A 974 30.53 7.61 -1.72
C ASN A 974 30.23 6.99 -0.34
N THR A 975 30.15 7.81 0.70
CA THR A 975 29.68 7.41 2.03
C THR A 975 28.15 7.25 2.13
N VAL A 976 27.41 7.29 1.01
CA VAL A 976 25.95 7.12 0.98
C VAL A 976 25.58 5.68 0.65
N ASP A 977 26.14 5.09 -0.41
CA ASP A 977 25.93 3.67 -0.70
C ASP A 977 26.84 2.77 0.17
N TYR A 978 28.07 3.21 0.49
CA TYR A 978 28.92 2.52 1.47
C TYR A 978 28.53 2.98 2.88
N THR A 979 27.75 2.15 3.55
CA THR A 979 27.16 2.39 4.88
C THR A 979 27.88 1.58 5.95
N LEU A 980 27.65 1.92 7.22
CA LEU A 980 28.17 1.16 8.36
C LEU A 980 27.09 0.19 8.87
N GLU A 981 27.34 -1.12 8.76
CA GLU A 981 26.39 -2.16 9.18
C GLU A 981 27.14 -3.34 9.81
N ASP A 982 26.71 -3.80 10.98
CA ASP A 982 27.26 -4.97 11.70
C ASP A 982 28.79 -4.98 11.90
N GLY A 983 29.41 -3.80 12.01
CA GLY A 983 30.86 -3.67 12.12
C GLY A 983 31.60 -3.74 10.77
N CYS A 984 30.90 -3.58 9.65
CA CYS A 984 31.42 -3.64 8.30
C CYS A 984 31.18 -2.32 7.54
N ILE A 985 32.05 -2.00 6.59
CA ILE A 985 31.68 -1.12 5.46
C ILE A 985 30.86 -1.99 4.51
N SER A 986 29.56 -1.74 4.42
CA SER A 986 28.62 -2.47 3.56
C SER A 986 28.25 -1.61 2.35
N MET A 987 28.55 -2.11 1.15
CA MET A 987 28.05 -1.52 -0.09
C MET A 987 26.57 -1.87 -0.27
N ILE A 988 25.68 -0.90 -0.14
CA ILE A 988 24.23 -1.02 -0.34
C ILE A 988 23.85 -0.10 -1.51
N PRO A 989 23.75 -0.61 -2.75
CA PRO A 989 23.58 0.23 -3.93
C PRO A 989 22.19 0.90 -3.99
N SER A 990 22.14 2.23 -3.84
CA SER A 990 20.92 3.01 -4.14
C SER A 990 20.58 3.10 -5.63
N LYS A 991 21.56 2.79 -6.51
CA LYS A 991 21.48 2.83 -7.98
C LYS A 991 22.32 1.70 -8.59
N SER A 992 22.06 1.39 -9.86
CA SER A 992 22.75 0.32 -10.62
C SER A 992 24.27 0.52 -10.78
N PHE A 993 24.78 1.73 -10.55
CA PHE A 993 26.20 2.05 -10.42
C PHE A 993 26.33 2.93 -9.19
N GLY A 994 27.10 2.48 -8.20
CA GLY A 994 27.40 3.25 -6.99
C GLY A 994 28.76 3.90 -7.11
N GLY A 995 28.89 5.17 -6.72
CA GLY A 995 30.19 5.84 -6.74
C GLY A 995 31.23 5.16 -5.83
N ASN A 996 32.50 5.48 -6.02
CA ASN A 996 33.60 4.85 -5.29
C ASN A 996 33.79 5.44 -3.89
N LEU A 997 34.18 4.60 -2.93
CA LEU A 997 34.66 5.03 -1.61
C LEU A 997 36.19 5.03 -1.63
N TYR A 998 36.84 6.09 -1.16
CA TYR A 998 38.29 6.25 -1.15
C TYR A 998 38.83 6.50 0.26
N THR A 999 40.08 6.11 0.51
CA THR A 999 40.84 6.56 1.68
C THR A 999 41.09 8.07 1.61
N LYS A 1000 41.01 8.80 2.71
CA LYS A 1000 41.36 10.24 2.75
C LYS A 1000 42.83 10.49 2.40
N ALA A 1001 43.71 9.61 2.89
CA ALA A 1001 45.13 9.64 2.56
C ALA A 1001 45.42 8.94 1.23
N GLU A 1002 46.47 9.41 0.56
CA GLU A 1002 47.08 8.74 -0.59
C GLU A 1002 48.30 7.91 -0.18
N TYR A 1003 48.53 6.79 -0.87
CA TYR A 1003 49.60 5.82 -0.59
C TYR A 1003 50.46 5.55 -1.84
N GLY A 1004 51.76 5.27 -1.61
CA GLY A 1004 52.75 4.98 -2.65
C GLY A 1004 53.07 3.49 -2.72
N ASN A 1005 54.18 3.07 -2.09
CA ASN A 1005 54.47 1.66 -1.86
C ASN A 1005 53.79 1.22 -0.54
N PHE A 1006 53.13 0.06 -0.51
CA PHE A 1006 52.39 -0.40 0.67
C PHE A 1006 52.10 -1.90 0.69
N ILE A 1007 51.71 -2.38 1.87
CA ILE A 1007 50.99 -3.64 2.12
C ILE A 1007 49.61 -3.28 2.67
N TYR A 1008 48.55 -3.63 1.95
CA TYR A 1008 47.15 -3.38 2.32
C TYR A 1008 46.47 -4.71 2.63
N ARG A 1009 45.78 -4.80 3.77
CA ARG A 1009 45.14 -6.01 4.29
C ARG A 1009 43.71 -5.74 4.68
N PHE A 1010 42.80 -6.61 4.27
CA PHE A 1010 41.38 -6.52 4.59
C PHE A 1010 40.70 -7.90 4.57
N GLU A 1011 39.50 -7.96 5.14
CA GLU A 1011 38.58 -9.08 4.93
C GLU A 1011 37.38 -8.59 4.12
N PHE A 1012 36.90 -9.44 3.22
CA PHE A 1012 35.72 -9.18 2.39
C PHE A 1012 34.75 -10.36 2.39
N GLN A 1013 33.47 -10.07 2.17
CA GLN A 1013 32.39 -11.05 2.00
C GLN A 1013 31.57 -10.67 0.76
N LEU A 1014 31.46 -11.61 -0.18
CA LEU A 1014 30.73 -11.44 -1.43
C LEU A 1014 29.29 -11.97 -1.31
N THR A 1015 28.37 -11.37 -2.06
CA THR A 1015 27.08 -11.99 -2.44
C THR A 1015 27.19 -12.62 -3.84
N PRO A 1016 26.25 -13.50 -4.26
CA PRO A 1016 26.32 -14.15 -5.57
C PRO A 1016 26.41 -13.15 -6.71
N GLY A 1017 27.51 -13.22 -7.47
CA GLY A 1017 27.75 -12.30 -8.59
C GLY A 1017 28.13 -10.89 -8.19
N ALA A 1018 28.67 -10.71 -6.99
CA ALA A 1018 29.19 -9.43 -6.57
C ALA A 1018 30.42 -9.02 -7.41
N ASN A 1019 30.41 -7.75 -7.80
CA ASN A 1019 31.51 -7.04 -8.43
C ASN A 1019 31.88 -5.80 -7.59
N ASN A 1020 33.16 -5.66 -7.32
CA ASN A 1020 33.82 -4.49 -6.75
C ASN A 1020 35.30 -4.49 -7.19
N GLY A 1021 36.08 -3.51 -6.78
CA GLY A 1021 37.52 -3.51 -7.01
C GLY A 1021 38.25 -2.74 -5.93
N VAL A 1022 39.53 -3.05 -5.70
CA VAL A 1022 40.45 -2.19 -4.95
C VAL A 1022 41.19 -1.32 -5.96
N GLY A 1023 40.73 -0.09 -6.14
CA GLY A 1023 41.52 0.94 -6.79
C GLY A 1023 42.75 1.23 -5.92
N ILE A 1024 43.94 1.22 -6.53
CA ILE A 1024 45.21 1.54 -5.87
C ILE A 1024 45.94 2.64 -6.64
N ARG A 1025 46.54 3.57 -5.90
CA ARG A 1025 47.22 4.77 -6.43
C ARG A 1025 46.31 5.58 -7.37
N THR A 1026 45.01 5.63 -7.04
CA THR A 1026 43.95 6.19 -7.87
C THR A 1026 43.66 7.65 -7.49
N PRO A 1027 43.62 8.60 -8.43
CA PRO A 1027 43.12 9.96 -8.16
C PRO A 1027 41.60 9.95 -7.88
N MET A 1028 41.10 10.89 -7.08
CA MET A 1028 39.64 11.05 -6.91
C MET A 1028 38.98 11.69 -8.14
N GLY A 1029 37.72 11.35 -8.40
CA GLY A 1029 36.89 12.00 -9.43
C GLY A 1029 37.13 11.55 -10.88
N VAL A 1030 37.92 10.50 -11.09
CA VAL A 1030 38.23 9.90 -12.39
C VAL A 1030 37.77 8.43 -12.44
N ASP A 1031 37.79 7.84 -13.64
CA ASP A 1031 37.59 6.39 -13.78
C ASP A 1031 38.76 5.63 -13.13
N ALA A 1032 38.45 4.96 -12.03
CA ALA A 1032 39.44 4.37 -11.14
C ALA A 1032 40.21 3.19 -11.74
N ALA A 1033 39.59 2.45 -12.66
CA ALA A 1033 40.20 1.28 -13.29
C ALA A 1033 41.35 1.68 -14.22
N TYR A 1034 41.16 2.77 -14.98
CA TYR A 1034 42.13 3.24 -15.99
C TYR A 1034 43.04 4.38 -15.50
N HIS A 1035 42.58 5.23 -14.57
CA HIS A 1035 43.35 6.37 -14.05
C HIS A 1035 44.05 6.09 -12.71
N GLY A 1036 43.85 4.91 -12.12
CA GLY A 1036 44.73 4.30 -11.13
C GLY A 1036 45.23 2.94 -11.64
N MET A 1037 45.25 1.95 -10.75
CA MET A 1037 45.19 0.53 -11.10
C MET A 1037 44.05 -0.10 -10.30
N GLU A 1038 43.28 -1.00 -10.88
CA GLU A 1038 42.28 -1.78 -10.17
C GLU A 1038 42.80 -3.20 -9.88
N ILE A 1039 42.70 -3.63 -8.62
CA ILE A 1039 42.81 -5.03 -8.22
C ILE A 1039 41.39 -5.57 -8.06
N GLN A 1040 41.02 -6.53 -8.89
CA GLN A 1040 39.63 -6.95 -9.04
C GLN A 1040 39.08 -7.67 -7.80
N ILE A 1041 37.87 -7.31 -7.33
CA ILE A 1041 37.12 -8.06 -6.31
C ILE A 1041 35.84 -8.61 -6.94
N LEU A 1042 35.93 -9.85 -7.44
CA LEU A 1042 34.85 -10.47 -8.21
C LEU A 1042 34.51 -11.87 -7.68
N ASP A 1043 33.23 -12.21 -7.71
CA ASP A 1043 32.77 -13.60 -7.60
C ASP A 1043 33.00 -14.30 -8.95
N CYS A 1044 34.25 -14.68 -9.27
CA CYS A 1044 34.64 -15.15 -10.61
C CYS A 1044 33.99 -16.45 -11.07
N GLU A 1045 33.62 -17.31 -10.13
CA GLU A 1045 32.83 -18.50 -10.47
C GLU A 1045 31.36 -18.16 -10.66
N HIS A 1046 30.91 -16.96 -10.26
CA HIS A 1046 29.51 -16.60 -10.40
C HIS A 1046 29.08 -16.53 -11.86
N PRO A 1047 27.88 -17.04 -12.17
CA PRO A 1047 27.54 -17.34 -13.54
C PRO A 1047 27.80 -16.20 -14.53
N ILE A 1048 27.48 -14.97 -14.12
CA ILE A 1048 27.44 -13.77 -14.96
C ILE A 1048 28.78 -13.44 -15.66
N TYR A 1049 29.88 -14.14 -15.33
CA TYR A 1049 31.24 -13.85 -15.76
C TYR A 1049 31.96 -14.90 -16.64
N LYS A 1050 31.36 -15.97 -17.21
CA LYS A 1050 32.19 -16.92 -18.04
C LYS A 1050 32.83 -16.30 -19.30
N ASP A 1051 32.36 -15.12 -19.73
CA ASP A 1051 32.86 -14.34 -20.88
C ASP A 1051 34.10 -13.49 -20.56
N ILE A 1052 34.41 -13.27 -19.28
CA ILE A 1052 35.49 -12.37 -18.90
C ILE A 1052 36.85 -13.02 -19.16
N THR A 1053 37.84 -12.20 -19.49
CA THR A 1053 39.21 -12.67 -19.69
C THR A 1053 39.93 -12.91 -18.36
N PRO A 1054 41.01 -13.69 -18.31
CA PRO A 1054 41.85 -13.83 -17.12
C PRO A 1054 42.43 -12.51 -16.57
N LEU A 1055 42.45 -11.44 -17.39
CA LEU A 1055 42.83 -10.08 -17.00
C LEU A 1055 41.77 -9.38 -16.14
N GLN A 1056 40.57 -9.95 -16.01
CA GLN A 1056 39.42 -9.41 -15.30
C GLN A 1056 38.98 -10.31 -14.13
N HIS A 1057 39.73 -11.38 -13.85
CA HIS A 1057 39.53 -12.31 -12.74
C HIS A 1057 39.93 -11.69 -11.39
N HIS A 1058 39.43 -12.22 -10.28
CA HIS A 1058 39.67 -11.73 -8.93
C HIS A 1058 41.18 -11.69 -8.63
N GLY A 1059 41.65 -10.56 -8.09
CA GLY A 1059 43.05 -10.32 -7.81
C GLY A 1059 43.91 -10.10 -9.05
N SER A 1060 43.34 -10.01 -10.26
CA SER A 1060 44.06 -9.49 -11.43
C SER A 1060 44.38 -8.00 -11.24
N VAL A 1061 45.44 -7.52 -11.91
CA VAL A 1061 45.56 -6.08 -12.20
C VAL A 1061 44.73 -5.87 -13.46
N TYR A 1062 43.57 -5.22 -13.32
CA TYR A 1062 42.54 -5.15 -14.35
C TYR A 1062 43.11 -4.73 -15.72
N GLY A 1063 42.96 -5.59 -16.73
CA GLY A 1063 43.43 -5.35 -18.10
C GLY A 1063 44.96 -5.48 -18.32
N ILE A 1064 45.77 -5.67 -17.28
CA ILE A 1064 47.24 -5.61 -17.37
C ILE A 1064 47.93 -6.93 -16.98
N ILE A 1065 47.64 -7.48 -15.79
CA ILE A 1065 48.27 -8.72 -15.29
C ILE A 1065 47.18 -9.71 -14.86
N PRO A 1066 47.09 -10.90 -15.46
CA PRO A 1066 46.06 -11.87 -15.10
C PRO A 1066 46.35 -12.55 -13.77
N ALA A 1067 45.30 -12.98 -13.07
CA ALA A 1067 45.44 -13.89 -11.94
C ALA A 1067 45.95 -15.28 -12.42
N LYS A 1068 46.57 -16.04 -11.50
CA LYS A 1068 47.01 -17.42 -11.79
C LYS A 1068 45.81 -18.31 -12.16
N ALA A 1069 46.04 -19.28 -13.04
CA ALA A 1069 44.98 -20.13 -13.59
C ALA A 1069 44.19 -20.92 -12.52
N ASP A 1070 44.80 -21.18 -11.35
CA ASP A 1070 44.25 -21.93 -10.23
C ASP A 1070 43.70 -21.07 -9.08
N HIS A 1071 43.68 -19.73 -9.22
CA HIS A 1071 43.22 -18.80 -8.16
C HIS A 1071 41.82 -19.10 -7.61
N GLN A 1072 40.89 -19.63 -8.42
CA GLN A 1072 39.52 -19.96 -8.03
C GLN A 1072 39.45 -20.92 -6.81
N GLY A 1073 40.36 -21.90 -6.73
CA GLY A 1073 40.39 -22.88 -5.64
C GLY A 1073 40.82 -22.33 -4.26
N VAL A 1074 41.13 -21.03 -4.17
CA VAL A 1074 41.60 -20.35 -2.96
C VAL A 1074 40.45 -19.70 -2.17
N PHE A 1075 39.32 -19.42 -2.83
CA PHE A 1075 38.20 -18.70 -2.21
C PHE A 1075 37.32 -19.63 -1.37
N LYS A 1076 36.77 -19.08 -0.28
CA LYS A 1076 35.69 -19.71 0.48
C LYS A 1076 34.35 -19.50 -0.23
N PRO A 1077 33.32 -20.31 0.06
CA PRO A 1077 31.98 -20.13 -0.47
C PRO A 1077 31.45 -18.70 -0.32
N VAL A 1078 30.65 -18.27 -1.29
CA VAL A 1078 29.94 -16.98 -1.27
C VAL A 1078 29.11 -16.86 0.03
N GLY A 1079 29.17 -15.69 0.67
CA GLY A 1079 28.65 -15.49 2.02
C GLY A 1079 29.63 -15.81 3.16
N GLU A 1080 30.82 -16.38 2.89
CA GLU A 1080 31.89 -16.49 3.88
C GLU A 1080 32.94 -15.36 3.76
N TRP A 1081 33.66 -15.13 4.86
CA TRP A 1081 34.70 -14.11 4.95
C TRP A 1081 36.04 -14.60 4.38
N ASN A 1082 36.50 -13.95 3.32
CA ASN A 1082 37.81 -14.14 2.71
C ASN A 1082 38.79 -13.06 3.21
N TYR A 1083 40.07 -13.39 3.26
CA TYR A 1083 41.15 -12.46 3.63
C TYR A 1083 42.04 -12.16 2.42
N GLU A 1084 42.40 -10.90 2.23
CA GLU A 1084 43.29 -10.47 1.14
C GLU A 1084 44.44 -9.57 1.63
N GLU A 1085 45.63 -9.79 1.06
CA GLU A 1085 46.79 -8.91 1.15
C GLU A 1085 47.22 -8.48 -0.26
N ILE A 1086 47.20 -7.16 -0.50
CA ILE A 1086 47.74 -6.52 -1.71
C ILE A 1086 49.06 -5.84 -1.34
N VAL A 1087 50.15 -6.23 -2.00
CA VAL A 1087 51.46 -5.56 -1.92
C VAL A 1087 51.72 -4.82 -3.22
N ALA A 1088 51.95 -3.51 -3.12
CA ALA A 1088 52.39 -2.66 -4.21
C ALA A 1088 53.77 -2.10 -3.89
N ASP A 1089 54.82 -2.60 -4.54
CA ASP A 1089 56.22 -2.21 -4.31
C ASP A 1089 56.89 -1.77 -5.62
N GLY A 1090 57.01 -0.45 -5.77
CA GLY A 1090 57.44 0.17 -7.02
C GLY A 1090 56.45 -0.15 -8.15
N ASP A 1091 56.94 -0.84 -9.17
CA ASP A 1091 56.13 -1.32 -10.30
C ASP A 1091 55.81 -2.84 -10.19
N ASN A 1092 56.04 -3.46 -9.03
CA ASN A 1092 55.66 -4.86 -8.73
C ASN A 1092 54.36 -4.90 -7.93
N ILE A 1093 53.43 -5.76 -8.34
CA ILE A 1093 52.17 -6.03 -7.63
C ILE A 1093 52.14 -7.51 -7.23
N LYS A 1094 51.71 -7.79 -6.01
CA LYS A 1094 51.45 -9.14 -5.51
C LYS A 1094 50.13 -9.17 -4.74
N VAL A 1095 49.24 -10.11 -5.09
CA VAL A 1095 47.95 -10.31 -4.44
C VAL A 1095 47.89 -11.70 -3.82
N THR A 1096 47.51 -11.76 -2.54
CA THR A 1096 47.45 -12.98 -1.73
C THR A 1096 46.08 -13.12 -1.11
N VAL A 1097 45.33 -14.17 -1.45
CA VAL A 1097 44.01 -14.45 -0.85
C VAL A 1097 44.12 -15.69 0.03
N ASN A 1098 43.54 -15.65 1.24
CA ASN A 1098 43.52 -16.76 2.21
C ASN A 1098 44.89 -17.43 2.46
N GLY A 1099 46.00 -16.69 2.29
CA GLY A 1099 47.38 -17.18 2.45
C GLY A 1099 48.05 -17.72 1.17
N VAL A 1100 47.36 -17.75 0.03
CA VAL A 1100 47.91 -18.20 -1.27
C VAL A 1100 48.12 -17.00 -2.20
N VAL A 1101 49.33 -16.88 -2.77
CA VAL A 1101 49.65 -15.82 -3.74
C VAL A 1101 48.97 -16.13 -5.08
N ILE A 1102 47.93 -15.38 -5.43
CA ILE A 1102 47.15 -15.57 -6.67
C ILE A 1102 47.59 -14.67 -7.82
N LEU A 1103 48.33 -13.60 -7.55
CA LEU A 1103 49.01 -12.78 -8.56
C LEU A 1103 50.37 -12.32 -8.03
N GLU A 1104 51.37 -12.32 -8.90
CA GLU A 1104 52.68 -11.71 -8.65
C GLU A 1104 53.30 -11.32 -10.00
N GLY A 1105 53.61 -10.05 -10.21
CA GLY A 1105 54.15 -9.59 -11.50
C GLY A 1105 54.59 -8.13 -11.53
N ASN A 1106 55.38 -7.79 -12.56
CA ASN A 1106 55.87 -6.43 -12.80
C ASN A 1106 55.10 -5.74 -13.93
N ILE A 1107 54.61 -4.53 -13.66
CA ILE A 1107 53.77 -3.75 -14.57
C ILE A 1107 54.53 -3.36 -15.86
N ARG A 1108 55.81 -2.98 -15.78
CA ARG A 1108 56.60 -2.64 -16.99
C ARG A 1108 56.86 -3.85 -17.87
N GLU A 1109 57.07 -5.02 -17.26
CA GLU A 1109 57.29 -6.25 -18.02
C GLU A 1109 56.01 -6.72 -18.72
N ALA A 1110 54.86 -6.56 -18.06
CA ALA A 1110 53.54 -6.83 -18.63
C ALA A 1110 53.23 -5.91 -19.81
N THR A 1111 53.50 -4.60 -19.70
CA THR A 1111 53.14 -3.62 -20.76
C THR A 1111 54.25 -3.30 -21.77
N LYS A 1112 55.35 -4.06 -21.80
CA LYS A 1112 56.50 -3.78 -22.70
C LYS A 1112 56.15 -3.76 -24.20
N ASN A 1113 55.04 -4.39 -24.57
CA ASN A 1113 54.52 -4.49 -25.95
C ASN A 1113 53.16 -3.78 -26.12
N GLY A 1114 52.79 -2.87 -25.22
CA GLY A 1114 51.42 -2.36 -25.05
C GLY A 1114 50.68 -3.06 -23.91
N THR A 1115 49.51 -2.54 -23.55
CA THR A 1115 48.61 -3.11 -22.52
C THR A 1115 47.98 -4.42 -23.01
N ALA A 1116 47.71 -5.35 -22.09
CA ALA A 1116 47.27 -6.70 -22.44
C ALA A 1116 45.81 -6.74 -22.94
N ASP A 1117 44.99 -5.79 -22.52
CA ASP A 1117 43.62 -5.55 -23.00
C ASP A 1117 43.52 -4.62 -24.22
N GLY A 1118 44.64 -4.04 -24.68
CA GLY A 1118 44.69 -3.08 -25.79
C GLY A 1118 44.11 -1.69 -25.51
N HIS A 1119 43.76 -1.36 -24.26
CA HIS A 1119 43.20 -0.06 -23.87
C HIS A 1119 44.27 0.89 -23.29
N GLU A 1120 44.01 2.20 -23.27
CA GLU A 1120 44.91 3.16 -22.60
C GLU A 1120 44.64 3.19 -21.09
N HIS A 1121 45.68 2.93 -20.30
CA HIS A 1121 45.66 3.01 -18.84
C HIS A 1121 46.56 4.17 -18.35
N PRO A 1122 46.09 5.43 -18.41
CA PRO A 1122 46.91 6.59 -18.05
C PRO A 1122 47.42 6.58 -16.60
N GLY A 1123 46.72 5.90 -15.68
CA GLY A 1123 47.08 5.81 -14.26
C GLY A 1123 48.13 4.77 -13.91
N LEU A 1124 48.49 3.89 -14.85
CA LEU A 1124 49.22 2.66 -14.58
C LEU A 1124 50.59 2.86 -13.89
N PHE A 1125 51.23 4.02 -14.09
CA PHE A 1125 52.51 4.38 -13.50
C PHE A 1125 52.43 5.47 -12.43
N ASN A 1126 51.23 5.76 -11.90
CA ASN A 1126 51.06 6.64 -10.76
C ASN A 1126 51.96 6.19 -9.61
N LYS A 1127 52.76 7.11 -9.07
CA LYS A 1127 53.66 6.83 -7.95
C LYS A 1127 52.97 6.92 -6.59
N LYS A 1128 51.80 7.55 -6.56
CA LYS A 1128 50.99 7.76 -5.36
C LYS A 1128 49.54 8.09 -5.77
N GLY A 1129 48.59 7.76 -4.90
CA GLY A 1129 47.17 8.10 -5.03
C GLY A 1129 46.34 7.38 -3.97
N HIS A 1130 45.02 7.53 -4.00
CA HIS A 1130 44.13 6.91 -3.01
C HIS A 1130 44.05 5.38 -3.18
N ILE A 1131 43.61 4.71 -2.11
CA ILE A 1131 43.06 3.36 -2.19
C ILE A 1131 41.53 3.50 -2.14
N GLY A 1132 40.77 2.68 -2.85
CA GLY A 1132 39.31 2.77 -2.81
C GLY A 1132 38.57 1.52 -3.23
N PHE A 1133 37.34 1.38 -2.74
CA PHE A 1133 36.39 0.35 -3.15
C PHE A 1133 35.55 0.85 -4.32
N LEU A 1134 35.64 0.14 -5.44
CA LEU A 1134 35.10 0.55 -6.75
C LEU A 1134 33.69 -0.05 -6.94
N GLY A 1135 32.68 0.81 -6.87
CA GLY A 1135 31.29 0.38 -6.63
C GLY A 1135 30.53 -0.12 -7.85
N HIS A 1136 30.64 -1.41 -8.20
CA HIS A 1136 29.91 -1.99 -9.34
C HIS A 1136 28.48 -2.47 -9.02
N GLY A 1137 27.74 -1.66 -8.25
CA GLY A 1137 26.28 -1.82 -8.07
C GLY A 1137 25.83 -3.11 -7.37
N SER A 1138 26.75 -3.80 -6.67
CA SER A 1138 26.54 -5.11 -6.06
C SER A 1138 26.87 -5.08 -4.55
N PRO A 1139 26.15 -5.81 -3.69
CA PRO A 1139 26.47 -5.85 -2.27
C PRO A 1139 27.79 -6.57 -1.96
N VAL A 1140 28.67 -5.89 -1.24
CA VAL A 1140 29.93 -6.43 -0.70
C VAL A 1140 30.13 -5.84 0.68
N LYS A 1141 30.62 -6.65 1.63
CA LYS A 1141 30.99 -6.18 2.97
C LYS A 1141 32.51 -6.25 3.16
N PHE A 1142 33.07 -5.23 3.80
CA PHE A 1142 34.50 -5.13 4.12
C PHE A 1142 34.73 -4.87 5.60
N ARG A 1143 35.77 -5.47 6.19
CA ARG A 1143 36.16 -5.25 7.59
C ARG A 1143 37.66 -5.45 7.85
N ASN A 1144 38.10 -5.13 9.07
CA ASN A 1144 39.46 -5.34 9.58
C ASN A 1144 40.55 -4.73 8.67
N ILE A 1145 40.28 -3.53 8.14
CA ILE A 1145 41.06 -2.92 7.07
C ILE A 1145 42.26 -2.18 7.66
N ARG A 1146 43.46 -2.45 7.12
CA ARG A 1146 44.72 -1.89 7.62
C ARG A 1146 45.78 -1.80 6.54
N ILE A 1147 46.73 -0.88 6.72
CA ILE A 1147 47.80 -0.60 5.75
C ILE A 1147 49.15 -0.39 6.43
N LYS A 1148 50.21 -0.80 5.76
CA LYS A 1148 51.61 -0.54 6.12
C LYS A 1148 52.30 0.09 4.92
N GLU A 1149 52.82 1.30 5.10
CA GLU A 1149 53.62 1.97 4.07
C GLU A 1149 55.00 1.29 3.94
N LEU A 1150 55.46 1.14 2.70
CA LEU A 1150 56.81 0.67 2.37
C LEU A 1150 57.68 1.87 1.93
N LYS A 1151 59.00 1.66 1.85
CA LYS A 1151 59.97 2.71 1.51
C LYS A 1151 60.02 3.03 0.02
#